data_AF-A0A4P2Q7A7-F1
#
_entry.id   AF-A0A4P2Q7A7-F1
#
_cell.length_a   1.000
_cell.length_b   1.000
_cell.length_c   1.000
_cell.angle_alpha   90.00
_cell.angle_beta   90.00
_cell.angle_gamma   90.00
#
_symmetry.space_group_name_H-M   'P 1'
#
loop_
_entity.id
_entity.type
_entity.pdbx_description
1 polymer ?
#
loop_
_entity_poly.entity_id
_entity_poly.type
_entity_poly.pdbx_seq_one_letter_code
_entity_poly.pdbx_strand_id
1 'polypeptide(L)'
;MTAQRRLRRPRRLLLSRLFPLPPPLPRFAAASSLVATAALALQPGAAAAEPFSYHPAGDLVPGSGQGRADDVVYAPGMRFPLEEGPAFANSQVYSKGGSNGPRGGQCDADNYAYPWRDNYCESRSWAMPLCPSGAGHQGQDLRPPTCEAGRHWVVAAADGTITNVGRYSVYLTGDDGTRYEYLHMSHVQVVTGQDVSRGQRIGRVSNVFGSTTTTIHLHFNLRQSVSGVGMVYVPPYASLVASYQALLNRPPEGALESAGCGGLRGFARDPDDEGAPVSARLYVDAEATDEGALGHTLLADRHRDDLCAPLGACAHGFEAPVPLSLLGGAHVIRAYGVDTLSGAEAELAGSPRELACPLALPGGVRRPLGDAAALGAWGLSRFWDVARATDAALDALPEGDAFPASPELVRGDDGAHGLWLIDGAERRAVPDAAVAEAWRFDPDAAAVWPAGRLAAMPLGPTLPPRPFLAQGSGPALYVIDTPPHRAGGGGEAGAGGGGGPDGAGVAGAAGVGGGGGTGVGGAAGVEDGQSDIHGGIHGQVRCAYGAAGAGAGWPGGWLVAVALGAALRRRAVAVSPRGKLSACGVAGAGDGDEAASVRHRIAIDHEPTQSVNLRSRWSDHRHGAPARGGEADHVREVRALGPRAPVRGVQGAV
;
A
#
# COMPACT_ATOMS: atom_id res chain seq x y z
N MET A 1 17.22 67.43 12.40
CA MET A 1 17.72 68.41 13.38
C MET A 1 18.08 67.60 14.62
N THR A 2 19.30 67.48 15.15
CA THR A 2 20.48 68.35 15.12
C THR A 2 21.73 67.49 15.43
N ALA A 3 22.87 67.95 14.92
CA ALA A 3 24.22 67.40 14.87
C ALA A 3 24.80 66.64 16.09
N GLN A 4 25.64 65.64 15.81
CA GLN A 4 26.78 65.24 16.64
C GLN A 4 28.09 65.17 15.83
N ARG A 5 29.18 65.40 16.57
CA ARG A 5 30.53 65.82 16.17
C ARG A 5 31.37 64.75 15.45
N ARG A 6 32.30 65.29 14.64
CA ARG A 6 33.40 64.64 13.91
C ARG A 6 34.43 63.97 14.83
N LEU A 7 35.02 62.86 14.37
CA LEU A 7 36.42 62.46 14.63
C LEU A 7 37.01 61.73 13.40
N ARG A 8 38.30 61.98 13.16
CA ARG A 8 39.09 61.74 11.94
C ARG A 8 39.47 60.26 11.71
N ARG A 9 39.62 59.84 10.45
CA ARG A 9 40.46 58.69 10.03
C ARG A 9 41.33 59.04 8.81
N PRO A 10 42.56 58.50 8.66
CA PRO A 10 43.53 58.92 7.65
C PRO A 10 43.45 58.12 6.34
N ARG A 11 43.97 58.73 5.25
CA ARG A 11 44.21 58.17 3.91
C ARG A 11 45.42 57.21 3.90
N ARG A 12 45.36 56.15 3.08
CA ARG A 12 46.49 55.47 2.38
C ARG A 12 45.90 54.62 1.23
N LEU A 13 46.09 55.03 -0.03
CA LEU A 13 47.16 54.65 -0.99
C LEU A 13 46.90 53.30 -1.67
N LEU A 14 46.31 53.35 -2.87
CA LEU A 14 46.38 52.29 -3.88
C LEU A 14 47.72 52.43 -4.64
N LEU A 15 48.50 51.36 -4.70
CA LEU A 15 49.57 51.18 -5.68
C LEU A 15 49.19 50.04 -6.61
N SER A 16 48.96 50.38 -7.88
CA SER A 16 48.88 49.48 -9.02
C SER A 16 50.30 49.11 -9.48
N ARG A 17 50.58 47.81 -9.63
CA ARG A 17 51.79 47.31 -10.30
C ARG A 17 51.38 46.52 -11.54
N LEU A 18 51.86 47.00 -12.69
CA LEU A 18 51.82 46.37 -14.00
C LEU A 18 52.97 45.35 -14.10
N PHE A 19 52.71 44.20 -14.72
CA PHE A 19 53.73 43.29 -15.27
C PHE A 19 53.36 42.90 -16.71
N PRO A 20 54.35 42.71 -17.61
CA PRO A 20 54.13 42.60 -19.06
C PRO A 20 53.91 41.16 -19.54
N LEU A 21 53.17 41.03 -20.66
CA LEU A 21 52.89 39.78 -21.38
C LEU A 21 54.07 39.32 -22.25
N PRO A 22 54.34 38.00 -22.38
CA PRO A 22 55.29 37.45 -23.35
C PRO A 22 54.63 37.13 -24.72
N PRO A 23 55.42 36.96 -25.81
CA PRO A 23 54.93 36.85 -27.20
C PRO A 23 54.52 35.42 -27.60
N PRO A 24 53.83 35.22 -28.74
CA PRO A 24 53.37 33.90 -29.18
C PRO A 24 54.41 33.16 -30.04
N LEU A 25 54.46 31.83 -29.89
CA LEU A 25 55.23 30.89 -30.74
C LEU A 25 54.37 29.66 -31.09
N PRO A 26 54.75 28.86 -32.12
CA PRO A 26 53.87 28.47 -33.22
C PRO A 26 53.10 27.15 -33.00
N ARG A 27 52.04 26.99 -33.79
CA ARG A 27 51.22 25.78 -33.88
C ARG A 27 52.01 24.64 -34.52
N PHE A 28 52.31 23.61 -33.73
CA PHE A 28 52.61 22.26 -34.23
C PHE A 28 51.36 21.39 -34.07
N ALA A 29 50.91 20.81 -35.18
CA ALA A 29 49.90 19.77 -35.22
C ALA A 29 50.53 18.45 -34.73
N ALA A 30 49.94 17.86 -33.69
CA ALA A 30 50.19 16.47 -33.33
C ALA A 30 48.84 15.81 -33.03
N ALA A 31 48.44 14.90 -33.92
CA ALA A 31 47.37 13.96 -33.67
C ALA A 31 47.80 13.06 -32.51
N SER A 32 46.98 13.00 -31.46
CA SER A 32 47.13 12.01 -30.39
C SER A 32 45.77 11.40 -30.13
N SER A 33 45.64 10.15 -30.55
CA SER A 33 44.53 9.26 -30.25
C SER A 33 44.41 9.10 -28.73
N LEU A 34 43.35 9.67 -28.13
CA LEU A 34 42.97 9.35 -26.75
C LEU A 34 42.17 8.03 -26.78
N VAL A 35 42.83 6.93 -26.44
CA VAL A 35 42.14 5.74 -25.92
C VAL A 35 41.79 6.07 -24.47
N ALA A 36 40.53 6.44 -24.23
CA ALA A 36 40.00 6.62 -22.89
C ALA A 36 39.76 5.24 -22.27
N THR A 37 40.75 4.72 -21.54
CA THR A 37 40.53 3.63 -20.59
C THR A 37 39.70 4.17 -19.43
N ALA A 38 38.39 3.96 -19.50
CA ALA A 38 37.49 4.14 -18.36
C ALA A 38 37.86 3.10 -17.30
N ALA A 39 38.66 3.50 -16.31
CA ALA A 39 38.81 2.75 -15.08
C ALA A 39 37.46 2.82 -14.35
N LEU A 40 36.65 1.77 -14.51
CA LEU A 40 35.45 1.55 -13.74
C LEU A 40 35.89 1.39 -12.28
N ALA A 41 35.80 2.46 -11.50
CA ALA A 41 35.94 2.37 -10.06
C ALA A 41 34.79 1.50 -9.57
N LEU A 42 35.07 0.22 -9.28
CA LEU A 42 34.20 -0.59 -8.42
C LEU A 42 34.15 0.14 -7.08
N GLN A 43 33.10 0.93 -6.87
CA GLN A 43 32.72 1.31 -5.53
C GLN A 43 32.41 0.01 -4.80
N PRO A 44 33.01 -0.25 -3.62
CA PRO A 44 32.54 -1.34 -2.79
C PRO A 44 31.05 -1.08 -2.55
N GLY A 45 30.21 -2.02 -2.98
CA GLY A 45 28.78 -1.96 -2.70
C GLY A 45 28.62 -1.69 -1.21
N ALA A 46 27.89 -0.64 -0.87
CA ALA A 46 27.44 -0.45 0.50
C ALA A 46 26.84 -1.79 0.91
N ALA A 47 27.44 -2.45 1.90
CA ALA A 47 26.83 -3.64 2.50
C ALA A 47 25.41 -3.22 2.84
N ALA A 48 24.42 -3.90 2.25
CA ALA A 48 23.02 -3.65 2.53
C ALA A 48 22.89 -3.62 4.05
N ALA A 49 22.44 -2.48 4.60
CA ALA A 49 22.16 -2.41 6.02
C ALA A 49 21.18 -3.55 6.33
N GLU A 50 21.47 -4.35 7.36
CA GLU A 50 20.57 -5.42 7.81
C GLU A 50 19.13 -4.87 7.85
N PRO A 51 18.14 -5.59 7.27
CA PRO A 51 16.77 -5.09 7.24
C PRO A 51 16.29 -4.81 8.66
N PHE A 52 15.58 -3.69 8.82
CA PHE A 52 15.06 -3.30 10.13
C PHE A 52 14.16 -4.42 10.69
N SER A 53 14.50 -4.89 11.88
CA SER A 53 13.70 -5.86 12.62
C SER A 53 13.67 -5.50 14.09
N TYR A 54 12.66 -5.99 14.80
CA TYR A 54 12.41 -5.67 16.21
C TYR A 54 11.68 -6.83 16.90
N HIS A 55 11.92 -6.97 18.20
CA HIS A 55 11.12 -7.85 19.05
C HIS A 55 9.79 -7.20 19.45
N PRO A 56 8.73 -7.98 19.77
CA PRO A 56 7.46 -7.45 20.26
C PRO A 56 7.61 -6.53 21.48
N ALA A 57 6.65 -5.63 21.69
CA ALA A 57 6.65 -4.74 22.86
C ALA A 57 6.64 -5.55 24.17
N GLY A 58 7.39 -5.08 25.18
CA GLY A 58 7.56 -5.77 26.45
C GLY A 58 8.54 -6.94 26.44
N ASP A 59 9.11 -7.33 25.30
CA ASP A 59 10.20 -8.32 25.24
C ASP A 59 11.52 -7.68 25.69
N LEU A 60 11.88 -7.85 26.96
CA LEU A 60 13.09 -7.26 27.54
C LEU A 60 14.31 -8.17 27.37
N VAL A 61 15.50 -7.66 27.72
CA VAL A 61 16.70 -8.51 27.85
C VAL A 61 16.47 -9.56 28.95
N PRO A 62 16.82 -10.84 28.75
CA PRO A 62 16.67 -11.86 29.79
C PRO A 62 17.32 -11.45 31.12
N GLY A 63 16.58 -11.59 32.23
CA GLY A 63 17.05 -11.22 33.57
C GLY A 63 16.99 -9.71 33.88
N SER A 64 16.47 -8.88 32.96
CA SER A 64 16.39 -7.42 33.15
C SER A 64 15.06 -6.95 33.78
N GLY A 65 14.09 -7.83 33.98
CA GLY A 65 12.80 -7.52 34.60
C GLY A 65 11.63 -8.17 33.87
N GLN A 66 10.43 -7.61 34.07
CA GLN A 66 9.23 -7.98 33.32
C GLN A 66 8.75 -6.77 32.55
N GLY A 67 8.80 -6.85 31.22
CA GLY A 67 8.28 -5.83 30.35
C GLY A 67 6.76 -5.84 30.31
N ARG A 68 6.20 -4.75 29.77
CA ARG A 68 4.75 -4.63 29.55
C ARG A 68 4.47 -4.96 28.09
N ALA A 69 3.81 -6.07 27.83
CA ALA A 69 3.31 -6.39 26.49
C ALA A 69 2.17 -5.42 26.13
N ASP A 70 2.47 -4.45 25.27
CA ASP A 70 1.57 -3.35 24.92
C ASP A 70 1.95 -2.78 23.55
N ASP A 71 1.22 -3.18 22.51
CA ASP A 71 1.46 -2.75 21.13
C ASP A 71 0.74 -1.43 20.78
N VAL A 72 0.20 -0.71 21.79
CA VAL A 72 -0.48 0.57 21.56
C VAL A 72 0.53 1.62 21.08
N VAL A 73 0.25 2.22 19.92
CA VAL A 73 0.95 3.40 19.42
C VAL A 73 0.40 4.64 20.14
N TYR A 74 0.99 4.96 21.29
CA TYR A 74 0.58 6.10 22.12
C TYR A 74 0.79 7.48 21.46
N ALA A 75 1.76 7.63 20.57
CA ALA A 75 2.03 8.87 19.83
C ALA A 75 1.97 8.63 18.31
N PRO A 76 0.77 8.43 17.72
CA PRO A 76 0.61 8.16 16.30
C PRO A 76 1.06 9.36 15.47
N GLY A 77 1.81 9.11 14.40
CA GLY A 77 2.33 10.16 13.52
C GLY A 77 3.46 11.00 14.12
N MET A 78 4.02 10.63 15.28
CA MET A 78 5.21 11.31 15.77
C MET A 78 6.39 11.12 14.81
N ARG A 79 7.28 12.11 14.74
CA ARG A 79 8.58 11.97 14.08
C ARG A 79 9.53 11.19 14.98
N PHE A 80 10.26 10.23 14.41
CA PHE A 80 11.30 9.52 15.16
C PHE A 80 12.30 10.53 15.76
N PRO A 81 12.73 10.41 17.03
CA PRO A 81 13.43 11.50 17.72
C PRO A 81 14.90 11.67 17.30
N LEU A 82 15.46 10.79 16.49
CA LEU A 82 16.75 11.02 15.81
C LEU A 82 16.50 11.48 14.38
N GLU A 83 17.32 12.42 13.90
CA GLU A 83 17.16 12.99 12.56
C GLU A 83 17.32 11.94 11.45
N GLU A 84 18.25 11.01 11.59
CA GLU A 84 18.59 10.03 10.56
C GLU A 84 18.73 8.64 11.19
N GLY A 85 18.42 7.61 10.40
CA GLY A 85 18.83 6.24 10.69
C GLY A 85 20.27 5.95 10.23
N PRO A 86 20.83 4.79 10.59
CA PRO A 86 20.24 3.78 11.45
C PRO A 86 20.22 4.20 12.93
N ALA A 87 19.26 3.69 13.71
CA ALA A 87 19.23 3.82 15.16
C ALA A 87 19.05 2.44 15.80
N PHE A 88 19.38 2.33 17.09
CA PHE A 88 19.37 1.06 17.81
C PHE A 88 18.67 1.18 19.16
N ALA A 89 17.45 0.65 19.25
CA ALA A 89 16.70 0.58 20.51
C ALA A 89 17.13 -0.67 21.29
N ASN A 90 17.86 -0.44 22.39
CA ASN A 90 18.35 -1.49 23.28
C ASN A 90 18.80 -0.91 24.62
N SER A 91 18.88 -1.77 25.63
CA SER A 91 19.15 -1.36 27.00
C SER A 91 20.46 -0.58 27.18
N GLN A 92 20.42 0.56 27.89
CA GLN A 92 21.64 1.20 28.36
C GLN A 92 22.34 0.38 29.47
N VAL A 93 21.60 -0.35 30.29
CA VAL A 93 22.11 -0.96 31.54
C VAL A 93 22.45 -2.43 31.39
N TYR A 94 21.68 -3.18 30.60
CA TYR A 94 21.80 -4.63 30.45
C TYR A 94 22.46 -5.05 29.12
N SER A 95 22.72 -4.11 28.21
CA SER A 95 23.59 -4.35 27.06
C SER A 95 25.06 -4.07 27.39
N LYS A 96 25.98 -4.47 26.49
CA LYS A 96 27.42 -4.26 26.68
C LYS A 96 27.76 -2.80 26.94
N GLY A 97 28.61 -2.56 27.93
CA GLY A 97 28.95 -1.21 28.43
C GLY A 97 28.00 -0.67 29.51
N GLY A 98 26.87 -1.33 29.75
CA GLY A 98 25.99 -1.08 30.89
C GLY A 98 26.50 -1.77 32.15
N SER A 99 26.04 -1.31 33.33
CA SER A 99 26.51 -1.82 34.62
C SER A 99 26.10 -3.27 34.91
N ASN A 100 25.01 -3.74 34.28
CA ASN A 100 24.47 -5.09 34.45
C ASN A 100 24.58 -5.93 33.17
N GLY A 101 25.22 -5.39 32.14
CA GLY A 101 25.39 -6.07 30.86
C GLY A 101 26.55 -7.05 30.85
N PRO A 102 26.66 -7.86 29.79
CA PRO A 102 27.81 -8.73 29.60
C PRO A 102 29.09 -7.92 29.37
N ARG A 103 30.25 -8.59 29.47
CA ARG A 103 31.56 -7.97 29.25
C ARG A 103 31.62 -7.37 27.84
N GLY A 104 32.04 -6.11 27.76
CA GLY A 104 32.15 -5.36 26.50
C GLY A 104 32.14 -3.85 26.76
N GLY A 105 32.21 -3.06 25.69
CA GLY A 105 32.11 -1.60 25.76
C GLY A 105 30.77 -1.09 25.24
N GLN A 106 30.42 0.16 25.55
CA GLN A 106 29.21 0.80 25.01
C GLN A 106 29.22 0.90 23.47
N CYS A 107 30.40 0.90 22.86
CA CYS A 107 30.61 0.94 21.41
C CYS A 107 30.75 -0.44 20.77
N ASP A 108 30.44 -1.52 21.49
CA ASP A 108 30.49 -2.87 20.95
C ASP A 108 29.49 -3.03 19.79
N ALA A 109 29.88 -3.75 18.73
CA ALA A 109 29.08 -3.91 17.51
C ALA A 109 27.69 -4.53 17.78
N ASP A 110 27.57 -5.37 18.82
CA ASP A 110 26.28 -5.96 19.21
C ASP A 110 25.25 -4.91 19.65
N ASN A 111 25.69 -3.73 20.08
CA ASN A 111 24.80 -2.61 20.40
C ASN A 111 24.28 -1.88 19.15
N TYR A 112 24.82 -2.16 17.97
CA TYR A 112 24.54 -1.50 16.69
C TYR A 112 24.02 -2.53 15.66
N ALA A 113 23.15 -3.42 16.12
CA ALA A 113 22.53 -4.47 15.32
C ALA A 113 21.02 -4.55 15.58
N TYR A 114 20.28 -5.04 14.59
CA TYR A 114 18.90 -5.50 14.73
C TYR A 114 18.87 -6.98 15.16
N PRO A 115 17.78 -7.49 15.75
CA PRO A 115 16.52 -6.79 16.06
C PRO A 115 16.62 -5.80 17.25
N TRP A 116 15.83 -4.71 17.19
CA TRP A 116 15.57 -3.85 18.35
C TRP A 116 14.90 -4.62 19.49
N ARG A 117 15.08 -4.12 20.71
CA ARG A 117 14.50 -4.69 21.91
C ARG A 117 14.03 -3.59 22.87
N ASP A 118 12.83 -3.79 23.40
CA ASP A 118 12.21 -2.89 24.37
C ASP A 118 13.02 -2.87 25.68
N ASN A 119 13.08 -1.72 26.33
CA ASN A 119 13.58 -1.59 27.69
C ASN A 119 12.69 -0.74 28.62
N TYR A 120 11.45 -0.46 28.23
CA TYR A 120 10.42 0.05 29.12
C TYR A 120 10.08 -0.99 30.20
N CYS A 121 9.86 -0.56 31.45
CA CYS A 121 9.72 -1.45 32.62
C CYS A 121 10.95 -2.30 32.99
N GLU A 122 12.08 -2.11 32.33
CA GLU A 122 13.34 -2.69 32.78
C GLU A 122 13.62 -2.32 34.23
N SER A 123 14.18 -3.25 35.02
CA SER A 123 14.32 -3.12 36.47
C SER A 123 15.02 -1.83 36.86
N ARG A 124 14.26 -0.95 37.52
CA ARG A 124 14.68 0.32 38.15
C ARG A 124 13.80 0.56 39.38
N SER A 125 14.20 1.52 40.22
CA SER A 125 13.46 1.88 41.44
C SER A 125 12.37 2.93 41.24
N TRP A 126 12.14 3.43 40.01
CA TRP A 126 11.13 4.45 39.75
C TRP A 126 9.73 3.87 39.80
N ALA A 127 8.80 4.58 40.45
CA ALA A 127 7.38 4.20 40.45
C ALA A 127 6.81 4.30 39.03
N MET A 128 6.34 3.17 38.52
CA MET A 128 5.84 3.00 37.16
C MET A 128 4.54 2.19 37.20
N PRO A 129 3.38 2.85 37.36
CA PRO A 129 2.10 2.17 37.61
C PRO A 129 1.61 1.32 36.42
N LEU A 130 2.14 1.55 35.22
CA LEU A 130 1.83 0.72 34.05
C LEU A 130 2.73 -0.53 33.97
N CYS A 131 3.83 -0.59 34.71
CA CYS A 131 4.71 -1.75 34.69
C CYS A 131 4.16 -2.90 35.53
N PRO A 132 4.34 -4.16 35.11
CA PRO A 132 3.87 -5.32 35.89
C PRO A 132 4.37 -5.34 37.34
N SER A 133 5.59 -4.85 37.58
CA SER A 133 6.17 -4.78 38.92
C SER A 133 5.77 -3.53 39.72
N GLY A 134 5.06 -2.58 39.11
CA GLY A 134 4.78 -1.25 39.67
C GLY A 134 6.00 -0.31 39.69
N ALA A 135 7.17 -0.77 39.24
CA ALA A 135 8.39 0.00 39.11
C ALA A 135 9.14 -0.32 37.81
N GLY A 136 10.04 0.56 37.37
CA GLY A 136 10.87 0.26 36.22
C GLY A 136 11.39 1.47 35.46
N HIS A 137 11.97 1.19 34.30
CA HIS A 137 12.46 2.18 33.37
C HIS A 137 11.30 2.94 32.69
N GLN A 138 11.45 4.26 32.56
CA GLN A 138 10.36 5.18 32.20
C GLN A 138 10.13 5.32 30.70
N GLY A 139 11.06 4.84 29.88
CA GLY A 139 11.02 5.03 28.44
C GLY A 139 11.88 4.05 27.70
N GLN A 140 12.43 4.50 26.57
CA GLN A 140 13.28 3.70 25.70
C GLN A 140 14.63 4.38 25.50
N ASP A 141 15.69 3.58 25.55
CA ASP A 141 17.03 4.03 25.18
C ASP A 141 17.30 3.78 23.69
N LEU A 142 17.85 4.78 23.01
CA LEU A 142 18.15 4.80 21.59
C LEU A 142 19.62 5.17 21.36
N ARG A 143 20.39 4.24 20.78
CA ARG A 143 21.74 4.53 20.31
C ARG A 143 21.71 5.11 18.89
N PRO A 144 22.55 6.12 18.60
CA PRO A 144 22.62 6.73 17.28
C PRO A 144 23.45 5.87 16.30
N PRO A 145 23.59 6.25 15.01
CA PRO A 145 24.33 5.44 14.03
C PRO A 145 25.76 5.08 14.42
N THR A 146 26.46 5.95 15.16
CA THR A 146 27.84 5.72 15.61
C THR A 146 28.02 6.08 17.07
N CYS A 147 28.96 5.42 17.75
CA CYS A 147 29.26 5.61 19.17
C CYS A 147 30.03 6.91 19.47
N GLU A 148 29.45 8.06 19.10
CA GLU A 148 30.11 9.37 19.19
C GLU A 148 29.19 10.42 19.82
N ALA A 149 29.62 10.93 20.97
CA ALA A 149 28.89 11.96 21.70
C ALA A 149 28.88 13.29 20.92
N GLY A 150 27.73 13.95 20.85
CA GLY A 150 27.57 15.26 20.23
C GLY A 150 27.64 15.26 18.70
N ARG A 151 27.60 14.09 18.05
CA ARG A 151 27.62 13.97 16.59
C ARG A 151 26.22 14.00 15.97
N HIS A 152 25.32 13.19 16.49
CA HIS A 152 24.03 12.90 15.85
C HIS A 152 22.92 13.81 16.39
N TRP A 153 22.08 14.32 15.49
CA TRP A 153 21.00 15.24 15.85
C TRP A 153 19.79 14.55 16.46
N VAL A 154 19.26 15.18 17.50
CA VAL A 154 17.94 14.90 18.07
C VAL A 154 16.98 15.97 17.55
N VAL A 155 15.80 15.53 17.12
CA VAL A 155 14.76 16.39 16.56
C VAL A 155 13.48 16.31 17.38
N ALA A 156 12.66 17.36 17.33
CA ALA A 156 11.34 17.38 17.95
C ALA A 156 10.43 16.31 17.32
N ALA A 157 9.89 15.41 18.14
CA ALA A 157 9.00 14.33 17.71
C ALA A 157 7.60 14.82 17.30
N ALA A 158 7.20 16.02 17.70
CA ALA A 158 5.91 16.61 17.38
C ALA A 158 6.04 18.14 17.25
N ASP A 159 5.01 18.77 16.70
CA ASP A 159 4.80 20.21 16.89
C ASP A 159 4.44 20.46 18.36
N GLY A 160 4.85 21.59 18.92
CA GLY A 160 4.44 22.00 20.27
C GLY A 160 5.41 22.97 20.92
N THR A 161 5.30 23.11 22.24
CA THR A 161 6.09 24.06 23.02
C THR A 161 7.09 23.35 23.92
N ILE A 162 8.33 23.86 23.99
CA ILE A 162 9.33 23.40 24.94
C ILE A 162 8.94 23.83 26.34
N THR A 163 8.56 22.89 27.21
CA THR A 163 8.09 23.17 28.57
C THR A 163 9.19 23.08 29.62
N ASN A 164 10.34 22.48 29.29
CA ASN A 164 11.51 22.45 30.16
C ASN A 164 12.82 22.30 29.38
N VAL A 165 13.84 23.01 29.82
CA VAL A 165 15.25 22.74 29.49
C VAL A 165 16.00 22.56 30.80
N GLY A 166 16.28 21.32 31.14
CA GLY A 166 17.00 20.90 32.33
C GLY A 166 18.49 20.69 32.06
N ARG A 167 19.23 20.26 33.08
CA ARG A 167 20.68 20.04 32.99
C ARG A 167 21.08 18.93 32.00
N TYR A 168 20.20 17.96 31.78
CA TYR A 168 20.41 16.83 30.88
C TYR A 168 19.13 16.44 30.13
N SER A 169 18.10 17.28 30.17
CA SER A 169 16.77 16.96 29.65
C SER A 169 16.18 18.14 28.89
N VAL A 170 15.38 17.85 27.86
CA VAL A 170 14.47 18.80 27.23
C VAL A 170 13.09 18.16 27.20
N TYR A 171 12.06 18.91 27.57
CA TYR A 171 10.66 18.45 27.49
C TYR A 171 9.90 19.29 26.47
N LEU A 172 9.22 18.61 25.57
CA LEU A 172 8.30 19.16 24.57
C LEU A 172 6.89 18.71 24.95
N THR A 173 5.93 19.63 24.94
CA THR A 173 4.52 19.30 25.13
C THR A 173 3.76 19.66 23.87
N GLY A 174 3.11 18.65 23.27
CA GLY A 174 2.23 18.85 22.13
C GLY A 174 0.86 19.39 22.54
N ASP A 175 0.08 19.81 21.54
CA ASP A 175 -1.25 20.42 21.74
C ASP A 175 -2.25 19.47 22.41
N ASP A 176 -2.07 18.15 22.24
CA ASP A 176 -2.86 17.09 22.86
C ASP A 176 -2.49 16.86 24.35
N GLY A 177 -1.50 17.60 24.88
CA GLY A 177 -0.97 17.44 26.23
C GLY A 177 0.03 16.30 26.39
N THR A 178 0.35 15.57 25.32
CA THR A 178 1.42 14.56 25.33
C THR A 178 2.75 15.26 25.57
N ARG A 179 3.51 14.79 26.55
CA ARG A 179 4.86 15.27 26.83
C ARG A 179 5.91 14.28 26.34
N TYR A 180 6.79 14.76 25.48
CA TYR A 180 7.95 14.08 24.94
C TYR A 180 9.19 14.53 25.72
N GLU A 181 9.96 13.59 26.24
CA GLU A 181 11.16 13.92 27.02
C GLU A 181 12.41 13.35 26.38
N TYR A 182 13.41 14.21 26.20
CA TYR A 182 14.68 13.89 25.55
C TYR A 182 15.80 14.06 26.56
N LEU A 183 16.47 12.97 26.92
CA LEU A 183 17.52 12.96 27.94
C LEU A 183 18.89 12.65 27.34
N HIS A 184 19.94 13.03 28.08
CA HIS A 184 21.35 12.77 27.76
C HIS A 184 21.88 13.49 26.52
N MET A 185 21.28 14.63 26.19
CA MET A 185 21.72 15.46 25.06
C MET A 185 22.83 16.44 25.43
N SER A 186 23.59 16.84 24.41
CA SER A 186 24.49 18.01 24.41
C SER A 186 24.05 19.01 23.35
N HIS A 187 24.66 20.20 23.33
CA HIS A 187 24.41 21.22 22.30
C HIS A 187 22.91 21.53 22.10
N VAL A 188 22.16 21.65 23.19
CA VAL A 188 20.73 22.01 23.16
C VAL A 188 20.54 23.35 22.44
N GLN A 189 19.65 23.37 21.45
CA GLN A 189 19.41 24.51 20.54
C GLN A 189 18.09 25.24 20.81
N VAL A 190 17.37 24.85 21.87
CA VAL A 190 16.06 25.37 22.21
C VAL A 190 16.01 25.92 23.63
N VAL A 191 15.01 26.75 23.91
CA VAL A 191 14.77 27.34 25.23
C VAL A 191 13.33 27.07 25.71
N THR A 192 13.11 27.08 27.02
CA THR A 192 11.75 26.96 27.58
C THR A 192 10.84 28.07 27.05
N GLY A 193 9.61 27.70 26.66
CA GLY A 193 8.61 28.57 26.07
C GLY A 193 8.72 28.73 24.55
N GLN A 194 9.74 28.12 23.91
CA GLN A 194 9.88 28.14 22.46
C GLN A 194 8.92 27.15 21.80
N ASP A 195 8.19 27.61 20.79
CA ASP A 195 7.46 26.73 19.89
C ASP A 195 8.42 26.10 18.87
N VAL A 196 8.24 24.81 18.63
CA VAL A 196 9.04 24.02 17.69
C VAL A 196 8.13 23.25 16.76
N SER A 197 8.61 23.05 15.54
CA SER A 197 7.95 22.16 14.58
C SER A 197 8.51 20.75 14.65
N ARG A 198 7.68 19.75 14.38
CA ARG A 198 8.06 18.35 14.21
C ARG A 198 9.23 18.24 13.22
N GLY A 199 10.30 17.57 13.61
CA GLY A 199 11.54 17.44 12.84
C GLY A 199 12.56 18.57 13.07
N GLN A 200 12.22 19.63 13.80
CA GLN A 200 13.18 20.69 14.14
C GLN A 200 14.30 20.13 15.04
N ARG A 201 15.55 20.41 14.71
CA ARG A 201 16.72 20.06 15.55
C ARG A 201 16.64 20.76 16.91
N ILE A 202 16.73 19.98 17.99
CA ILE A 202 16.64 20.48 19.38
C ILE A 202 17.92 20.26 20.20
N GLY A 203 18.78 19.33 19.79
CA GLY A 203 20.01 19.00 20.49
C GLY A 203 20.75 17.86 19.81
N ARG A 204 21.78 17.32 20.45
CA ARG A 204 22.56 16.19 19.93
C ARG A 204 22.71 15.08 20.94
N VAL A 205 22.62 13.84 20.47
CA VAL A 205 22.80 12.63 21.30
C VAL A 205 24.16 12.69 21.99
N SER A 206 24.22 12.37 23.28
CA SER A 206 25.44 12.45 24.07
C SER A 206 25.36 11.51 25.27
N ASN A 207 26.17 11.77 26.29
CA ASN A 207 26.23 11.01 27.53
C ASN A 207 26.08 11.91 28.78
N VAL A 208 25.44 13.07 28.62
CA VAL A 208 25.28 14.07 29.68
C VAL A 208 24.32 13.54 30.76
N PHE A 209 24.77 13.43 32.01
CA PHE A 209 23.94 12.98 33.13
C PHE A 209 24.13 13.85 34.38
N GLY A 210 24.14 15.15 34.17
CA GLY A 210 24.44 16.09 35.24
C GLY A 210 25.92 16.07 35.60
N SER A 211 26.27 15.65 36.82
CA SER A 211 27.64 15.71 37.37
C SER A 211 28.47 14.48 37.02
N THR A 212 27.83 13.43 36.53
CA THR A 212 28.47 12.23 35.99
C THR A 212 28.11 12.10 34.51
N THR A 213 28.73 11.13 33.85
CA THR A 213 28.37 10.72 32.50
C THR A 213 27.68 9.36 32.53
N THR A 214 26.80 9.13 31.56
CA THR A 214 26.22 7.82 31.27
C THR A 214 26.88 7.24 30.00
N THR A 215 26.26 6.27 29.34
CA THR A 215 26.66 5.84 28.00
C THR A 215 26.13 6.81 26.92
N ILE A 216 26.64 6.73 25.70
CA ILE A 216 26.19 7.58 24.58
C ILE A 216 24.87 7.03 24.03
N HIS A 217 23.76 7.68 24.35
CA HIS A 217 22.42 7.32 23.89
C HIS A 217 21.46 8.50 24.09
N LEU A 218 20.32 8.48 23.40
CA LEU A 218 19.15 9.28 23.74
C LEU A 218 18.25 8.41 24.62
N HIS A 219 17.86 8.92 25.78
CA HIS A 219 16.77 8.34 26.55
C HIS A 219 15.48 9.12 26.23
N PHE A 220 14.45 8.41 25.80
CA PHE A 220 13.21 9.01 25.29
C PHE A 220 11.98 8.52 26.07
N ASN A 221 11.23 9.46 26.66
CA ASN A 221 9.98 9.16 27.36
C ASN A 221 8.77 9.76 26.64
N LEU A 222 7.63 9.08 26.78
CA LEU A 222 6.31 9.65 26.53
C LEU A 222 5.54 9.72 27.84
N ARG A 223 4.88 10.86 28.08
CA ARG A 223 4.03 11.04 29.26
C ARG A 223 2.65 11.55 28.83
N GLN A 224 1.60 10.83 29.24
CA GLN A 224 0.22 11.11 28.85
C GLN A 224 -0.73 10.92 30.03
N SER A 225 -1.94 11.48 29.90
CA SER A 225 -3.03 11.25 30.83
C SER A 225 -3.73 9.94 30.45
N VAL A 226 -3.60 8.91 31.28
CA VAL A 226 -4.29 7.63 31.09
C VAL A 226 -5.52 7.60 31.98
N SER A 227 -6.69 7.32 31.39
CA SER A 227 -7.96 7.24 32.13
C SER A 227 -7.85 6.25 33.28
N GLY A 228 -8.27 6.67 34.47
CA GLY A 228 -8.22 5.86 35.70
C GLY A 228 -6.83 5.76 36.36
N VAL A 229 -5.76 6.30 35.75
CA VAL A 229 -4.39 6.27 36.31
C VAL A 229 -3.82 7.67 36.52
N GLY A 230 -4.08 8.60 35.59
CA GLY A 230 -3.57 9.98 35.62
C GLY A 230 -2.36 10.20 34.71
N MET A 231 -1.57 11.24 34.98
CA MET A 231 -0.39 11.61 34.17
C MET A 231 0.80 10.69 34.46
N VAL A 232 1.00 9.69 33.59
CA VAL A 232 1.99 8.63 33.75
C VAL A 232 2.89 8.53 32.53
N TYR A 233 4.06 7.91 32.71
CA TYR A 233 4.87 7.49 31.57
C TYR A 233 4.16 6.32 30.88
N VAL A 234 4.02 6.40 29.56
CA VAL A 234 3.42 5.36 28.72
C VAL A 234 4.52 4.68 27.90
N PRO A 235 4.36 3.40 27.52
CA PRO A 235 5.34 2.69 26.67
C PRO A 235 5.62 3.45 25.37
N PRO A 236 6.86 3.92 25.11
CA PRO A 236 7.18 4.60 23.87
C PRO A 236 7.54 3.65 22.72
N TYR A 237 7.83 2.38 23.02
CA TYR A 237 8.48 1.46 22.09
C TYR A 237 7.69 1.22 20.79
N ALA A 238 6.38 0.93 20.87
CA ALA A 238 5.55 0.77 19.68
C ALA A 238 5.45 2.06 18.83
N SER A 239 5.43 3.23 19.47
CA SER A 239 5.46 4.53 18.76
C SER A 239 6.82 4.80 18.10
N LEU A 240 7.91 4.37 18.73
CA LEU A 240 9.25 4.44 18.16
C LEU A 240 9.42 3.50 16.98
N VAL A 241 8.90 2.27 17.06
CA VAL A 241 8.87 1.34 15.92
C VAL A 241 8.11 1.96 14.75
N ALA A 242 6.86 2.39 14.96
CA ALA A 242 6.04 2.97 13.89
C ALA A 242 6.69 4.22 13.26
N SER A 243 7.21 5.13 14.08
CA SER A 243 7.87 6.34 13.58
C SER A 243 9.23 6.08 12.92
N TYR A 244 9.93 5.02 13.32
CA TYR A 244 11.18 4.61 12.67
C TYR A 244 10.92 3.92 11.33
N GLN A 245 9.88 3.08 11.23
CA GLN A 245 9.44 2.54 9.95
C GLN A 245 9.07 3.67 9.00
N ALA A 246 8.30 4.66 9.45
CA ALA A 246 7.98 5.86 8.67
C ALA A 246 9.22 6.70 8.29
N LEU A 247 10.28 6.69 9.11
CA LEU A 247 11.55 7.36 8.79
C LEU A 247 12.31 6.63 7.68
N LEU A 248 12.27 5.30 7.69
CA LEU A 248 12.92 4.46 6.68
C LEU A 248 12.11 4.37 5.39
N ASN A 249 10.81 4.67 5.46
CA ASN A 249 9.87 4.59 4.35
C ASN A 249 10.24 5.54 3.20
N ARG A 250 10.22 5.02 1.99
CA ARG A 250 10.47 5.69 0.73
C ARG A 250 9.18 5.69 -0.08
N PRO A 251 8.84 6.82 -0.71
CA PRO A 251 7.62 6.89 -1.49
C PRO A 251 7.66 5.90 -2.66
N PRO A 252 6.49 5.40 -3.10
CA PRO A 252 6.38 4.64 -4.33
C PRO A 252 6.93 5.41 -5.52
N GLU A 253 7.46 4.66 -6.47
CA GLU A 253 7.99 5.19 -7.71
C GLU A 253 7.44 4.43 -8.91
N GLY A 254 7.46 5.08 -10.07
CA GLY A 254 6.92 4.51 -11.28
C GLY A 254 6.66 5.57 -12.34
N ALA A 255 5.96 5.16 -13.40
CA ALA A 255 5.59 6.06 -14.47
C ALA A 255 4.21 5.76 -15.06
N LEU A 256 3.46 6.81 -15.38
CA LEU A 256 2.39 6.76 -16.36
C LEU A 256 3.02 6.93 -17.75
N GLU A 257 3.16 5.83 -18.47
CA GLU A 257 3.90 5.79 -19.74
C GLU A 257 3.03 6.20 -20.92
N SER A 258 1.77 5.76 -20.93
CA SER A 258 0.81 6.13 -21.96
C SER A 258 -0.59 6.31 -21.40
N ALA A 259 -1.25 7.36 -21.86
CA ALA A 259 -2.69 7.55 -21.75
C ALA A 259 -3.20 7.93 -23.14
N GLY A 260 -3.98 7.05 -23.77
CA GLY A 260 -4.52 7.28 -25.10
C GLY A 260 -5.67 6.32 -25.40
N CYS A 261 -6.26 6.42 -26.58
CA CYS A 261 -7.47 5.65 -26.91
C CYS A 261 -7.27 4.12 -27.00
N GLY A 262 -6.02 3.66 -27.06
CA GLY A 262 -5.68 2.24 -26.92
C GLY A 262 -5.66 1.73 -25.49
N GLY A 263 -5.62 2.61 -24.48
CA GLY A 263 -5.55 2.25 -23.07
C GLY A 263 -4.64 3.16 -22.25
N LEU A 264 -4.58 2.85 -20.95
CA LEU A 264 -3.69 3.41 -19.96
C LEU A 264 -2.66 2.33 -19.61
N ARG A 265 -1.38 2.71 -19.57
CA ARG A 265 -0.29 1.80 -19.24
C ARG A 265 0.78 2.53 -18.44
N GLY A 266 1.34 1.81 -17.49
CA GLY A 266 2.47 2.27 -16.70
C GLY A 266 3.05 1.17 -15.84
N PHE A 267 3.81 1.59 -14.85
CA PHE A 267 4.30 0.74 -13.77
C PHE A 267 4.37 1.52 -12.48
N ALA A 268 4.28 0.82 -11.36
CA ALA A 268 4.50 1.37 -10.03
C ALA A 268 5.17 0.29 -9.17
N ARG A 269 6.07 0.69 -8.28
CA ARG A 269 6.65 -0.15 -7.24
C ARG A 269 6.78 0.62 -5.94
N ASP A 270 6.77 -0.09 -4.83
CA ASP A 270 7.20 0.43 -3.55
C ASP A 270 8.64 -0.06 -3.29
N PRO A 271 9.63 0.83 -3.18
CA PRO A 271 11.00 0.44 -2.88
C PRO A 271 11.15 -0.34 -1.57
N ASP A 272 10.21 -0.21 -0.64
CA ASP A 272 10.30 -0.86 0.68
C ASP A 272 9.70 -2.27 0.70
N ASP A 273 9.00 -2.65 -0.37
CA ASP A 273 8.54 -4.02 -0.63
C ASP A 273 8.81 -4.40 -2.09
N GLU A 274 10.10 -4.52 -2.45
CA GLU A 274 10.58 -4.64 -3.84
C GLU A 274 9.95 -5.81 -4.64
N GLY A 275 9.45 -6.83 -3.95
CA GLY A 275 8.85 -8.02 -4.56
C GLY A 275 7.32 -8.02 -4.65
N ALA A 276 6.64 -7.12 -3.95
CA ALA A 276 5.19 -7.09 -3.91
C ALA A 276 4.59 -6.11 -4.94
N PRO A 277 3.47 -6.46 -5.58
CA PRO A 277 2.75 -5.53 -6.42
C PRO A 277 2.14 -4.41 -5.57
N VAL A 278 2.18 -3.18 -6.08
CA VAL A 278 1.63 -2.00 -5.41
C VAL A 278 0.35 -1.52 -6.12
N SER A 279 -0.52 -0.80 -5.40
CA SER A 279 -1.66 -0.15 -6.04
C SER A 279 -1.24 1.12 -6.78
N ALA A 280 -1.71 1.29 -8.02
CA ALA A 280 -1.71 2.53 -8.75
C ALA A 280 -3.11 3.16 -8.72
N ARG A 281 -3.23 4.39 -8.21
CA ARG A 281 -4.48 5.15 -8.16
C ARG A 281 -4.56 6.12 -9.33
N LEU A 282 -5.65 6.07 -10.08
CA LEU A 282 -5.94 6.98 -11.17
C LEU A 282 -6.97 8.03 -10.74
N TYR A 283 -6.68 9.30 -11.02
CA TYR A 283 -7.59 10.42 -10.86
C TYR A 283 -7.85 11.07 -12.22
N VAL A 284 -9.07 11.54 -12.42
CA VAL A 284 -9.49 12.18 -13.67
C VAL A 284 -9.97 13.59 -13.36
N ASP A 285 -9.37 14.56 -14.04
CA ASP A 285 -9.69 16.00 -13.93
C ASP A 285 -9.58 16.57 -12.49
N ALA A 286 -8.88 15.87 -11.60
CA ALA A 286 -8.68 16.22 -10.20
C ALA A 286 -7.33 15.70 -9.69
N GLU A 287 -6.78 16.33 -8.65
CA GLU A 287 -5.62 15.84 -7.91
C GLU A 287 -6.05 14.91 -6.77
N ALA A 288 -5.15 14.02 -6.32
CA ALA A 288 -5.45 13.11 -5.20
C ALA A 288 -5.81 13.84 -3.89
N THR A 289 -5.32 15.07 -3.73
CA THR A 289 -5.56 15.92 -2.56
C THR A 289 -6.84 16.74 -2.65
N ASP A 290 -7.53 16.76 -3.79
CA ASP A 290 -8.75 17.54 -3.96
C ASP A 290 -9.91 16.92 -3.17
N GLU A 291 -10.72 17.77 -2.53
CA GLU A 291 -11.87 17.32 -1.76
C GLU A 291 -12.88 16.60 -2.66
N GLY A 292 -13.20 15.34 -2.32
CA GLY A 292 -14.15 14.53 -3.09
C GLY A 292 -13.56 13.89 -4.35
N ALA A 293 -12.25 14.01 -4.60
CA ALA A 293 -11.59 13.33 -5.70
C ALA A 293 -11.77 11.80 -5.60
N LEU A 294 -12.24 11.19 -6.68
CA LEU A 294 -12.48 9.75 -6.75
C LEU A 294 -11.28 9.06 -7.39
N GLY A 295 -10.52 8.34 -6.57
CA GLY A 295 -9.40 7.51 -7.02
C GLY A 295 -9.85 6.15 -7.52
N HIS A 296 -9.44 5.77 -8.73
CA HIS A 296 -9.69 4.45 -9.32
C HIS A 296 -8.45 3.57 -9.20
N THR A 297 -8.58 2.42 -8.55
CA THR A 297 -7.43 1.56 -8.23
C THR A 297 -7.15 0.56 -9.34
N LEU A 298 -5.88 0.49 -9.74
CA LEU A 298 -5.30 -0.58 -10.55
C LEU A 298 -4.23 -1.28 -9.72
N LEU A 299 -4.17 -2.60 -9.76
CA LEU A 299 -3.05 -3.33 -9.17
C LEU A 299 -1.91 -3.37 -10.19
N ALA A 300 -0.70 -3.02 -9.75
CA ALA A 300 0.50 -3.07 -10.58
C ALA A 300 1.15 -4.47 -10.47
N ASP A 301 0.44 -5.50 -10.91
CA ASP A 301 0.86 -6.91 -10.86
C ASP A 301 1.20 -7.51 -12.23
N ARG A 302 1.07 -6.72 -13.31
CA ARG A 302 1.31 -7.22 -14.65
C ARG A 302 2.79 -7.45 -14.88
N HIS A 303 3.11 -8.67 -15.30
CA HIS A 303 4.45 -9.06 -15.69
C HIS A 303 4.91 -8.27 -16.93
N ARG A 304 6.09 -7.67 -16.83
CA ARG A 304 6.76 -6.94 -17.90
C ARG A 304 8.25 -7.22 -17.91
N ASP A 305 8.73 -7.83 -18.99
CA ASP A 305 10.13 -8.24 -19.14
C ASP A 305 11.10 -7.05 -19.05
N ASP A 306 10.68 -5.88 -19.54
CA ASP A 306 11.48 -4.65 -19.52
C ASP A 306 11.69 -4.08 -18.10
N LEU A 307 10.86 -4.49 -17.13
CA LEU A 307 10.96 -4.07 -15.74
C LEU A 307 11.84 -5.00 -14.89
N CYS A 308 12.04 -6.25 -15.32
CA CYS A 308 12.76 -7.26 -14.54
C CYS A 308 14.18 -6.81 -14.15
N ALA A 309 14.98 -6.37 -15.13
CA ALA A 309 16.38 -6.02 -14.88
C ALA A 309 16.54 -4.68 -14.13
N PRO A 310 15.80 -3.61 -14.47
CA PRO A 310 15.90 -2.34 -13.73
C PRO A 310 15.33 -2.41 -12.31
N LEU A 311 14.26 -3.17 -12.09
CA LEU A 311 13.55 -3.17 -10.82
C LEU A 311 13.88 -4.37 -9.92
N GLY A 312 14.55 -5.40 -10.44
CA GLY A 312 14.78 -6.67 -9.72
C GLY A 312 13.55 -7.59 -9.67
N ALA A 313 12.42 -7.13 -10.20
CA ALA A 313 11.15 -7.86 -10.26
C ALA A 313 10.35 -7.45 -11.50
N CYS A 314 9.54 -8.37 -12.02
CA CYS A 314 8.85 -8.20 -13.30
C CYS A 314 7.38 -7.77 -13.16
N ALA A 315 6.76 -8.06 -12.02
CA ALA A 315 5.32 -7.91 -11.79
C ALA A 315 5.02 -6.56 -11.12
N HIS A 316 5.32 -5.47 -11.84
CA HIS A 316 5.13 -4.08 -11.40
C HIS A 316 4.38 -3.23 -12.44
N GLY A 317 3.95 -3.84 -13.55
CA GLY A 317 3.20 -3.16 -14.59
C GLY A 317 1.72 -3.00 -14.21
N PHE A 318 1.10 -1.90 -14.62
CA PHE A 318 -0.36 -1.80 -14.66
C PHE A 318 -0.81 -1.45 -16.08
N GLU A 319 -1.97 -1.99 -16.45
CA GLU A 319 -2.62 -1.70 -17.72
C GLU A 319 -4.14 -1.70 -17.52
N ALA A 320 -4.82 -0.76 -18.16
CA ALA A 320 -6.26 -0.69 -18.17
C ALA A 320 -6.75 -0.17 -19.53
N PRO A 321 -7.89 -0.67 -20.04
CA PRO A 321 -8.49 -0.06 -21.21
C PRO A 321 -9.00 1.35 -20.88
N VAL A 322 -9.25 2.18 -21.88
CA VAL A 322 -9.85 3.49 -21.62
C VAL A 322 -11.20 3.33 -20.93
N PRO A 323 -11.46 4.05 -19.81
CA PRO A 323 -12.78 4.05 -19.20
C PRO A 323 -13.81 4.61 -20.18
N LEU A 324 -14.88 3.87 -20.42
CA LEU A 324 -15.90 4.25 -21.41
C LEU A 324 -16.58 5.58 -21.05
N SER A 325 -16.64 5.92 -19.76
CA SER A 325 -17.18 7.20 -19.28
C SER A 325 -16.41 8.43 -19.75
N LEU A 326 -15.15 8.27 -20.20
CA LEU A 326 -14.28 9.36 -20.66
C LEU A 326 -14.32 9.56 -22.19
N LEU A 327 -15.07 8.72 -22.92
CA LEU A 327 -15.21 8.87 -24.36
C LEU A 327 -16.07 10.09 -24.72
N GLY A 328 -15.68 10.79 -25.78
CA GLY A 328 -16.34 11.99 -26.29
C GLY A 328 -15.91 13.30 -25.60
N GLY A 329 -15.05 13.23 -24.60
CA GLY A 329 -14.50 14.38 -23.87
C GLY A 329 -12.97 14.47 -23.96
N ALA A 330 -12.44 15.61 -23.50
CA ALA A 330 -11.03 15.80 -23.20
C ALA A 330 -10.86 15.81 -21.68
N HIS A 331 -9.90 15.03 -21.20
CA HIS A 331 -9.67 14.76 -19.78
C HIS A 331 -8.18 14.83 -19.45
N VAL A 332 -7.87 15.06 -18.19
CA VAL A 332 -6.52 14.95 -17.63
C VAL A 332 -6.47 13.74 -16.70
N ILE A 333 -5.60 12.79 -17.02
CA ILE A 333 -5.35 11.59 -16.23
C ILE A 333 -4.13 11.81 -15.36
N ARG A 334 -4.29 11.60 -14.07
CA ARG A 334 -3.20 11.53 -13.10
C ARG A 334 -3.07 10.14 -12.52
N ALA A 335 -1.84 9.70 -12.29
CA ALA A 335 -1.56 8.39 -11.72
C ALA A 335 -0.64 8.55 -10.51
N TYR A 336 -0.98 7.85 -9.42
CA TYR A 336 -0.23 7.86 -8.17
C TYR A 336 0.09 6.43 -7.76
N GLY A 337 1.29 6.16 -7.27
CA GLY A 337 1.60 4.92 -6.55
C GLY A 337 1.16 5.05 -5.09
N VAL A 338 0.56 4.00 -4.54
CA VAL A 338 0.08 3.98 -3.15
C VAL A 338 1.09 3.26 -2.27
N ASP A 339 1.66 3.96 -1.30
CA ASP A 339 2.65 3.47 -0.37
C ASP A 339 2.08 2.34 0.48
N THR A 340 2.76 1.20 0.50
CA THR A 340 2.26 -0.04 1.12
C THR A 340 2.25 0.03 2.64
N LEU A 341 3.14 0.83 3.23
CA LEU A 341 3.25 1.00 4.67
C LEU A 341 2.32 2.09 5.19
N SER A 342 2.34 3.26 4.54
CA SER A 342 1.66 4.47 5.02
C SER A 342 0.32 4.74 4.33
N GLY A 343 0.05 4.13 3.18
CA GLY A 343 -1.10 4.44 2.34
C GLY A 343 -1.01 5.80 1.63
N ALA A 344 0.10 6.52 1.78
CA ALA A 344 0.32 7.80 1.12
C ALA A 344 0.40 7.62 -0.40
N GLU A 345 -0.05 8.62 -1.16
CA GLU A 345 -0.07 8.55 -2.62
C GLU A 345 1.01 9.46 -3.21
N ALA A 346 1.88 8.90 -4.04
CA ALA A 346 2.97 9.60 -4.71
C ALA A 346 2.72 9.67 -6.22
N GLU A 347 2.70 10.89 -6.79
CA GLU A 347 2.42 11.05 -8.22
C GLU A 347 3.53 10.41 -9.07
N LEU A 348 3.13 9.57 -10.02
CA LEU A 348 4.05 8.82 -10.88
C LEU A 348 4.65 9.72 -11.97
N ALA A 349 5.87 9.38 -12.40
CA ALA A 349 6.54 10.13 -13.47
C ALA A 349 5.70 10.13 -14.76
N GLY A 350 5.68 11.26 -15.46
CA GLY A 350 4.90 11.42 -16.69
C GLY A 350 3.41 11.67 -16.47
N SER A 351 2.93 11.73 -15.22
CA SER A 351 1.65 12.34 -14.84
C SER A 351 1.80 13.86 -14.66
N PRO A 352 0.79 14.68 -14.95
CA PRO A 352 -0.48 14.35 -15.62
C PRO A 352 -0.31 14.08 -17.14
N ARG A 353 -1.29 13.38 -17.74
CA ARG A 353 -1.41 13.23 -19.21
C ARG A 353 -2.80 13.60 -19.72
N GLU A 354 -2.84 14.19 -20.91
CA GLU A 354 -4.09 14.47 -21.61
C GLU A 354 -4.66 13.21 -22.28
N LEU A 355 -5.97 13.06 -22.24
CA LEU A 355 -6.72 12.00 -22.89
C LEU A 355 -7.93 12.61 -23.60
N ALA A 356 -7.98 12.46 -24.93
CA ALA A 356 -9.14 12.87 -25.72
C ALA A 356 -9.47 11.76 -26.71
N CYS A 357 -10.58 11.06 -26.47
CA CYS A 357 -10.97 9.91 -27.29
C CYS A 357 -12.36 10.11 -27.87
N PRO A 358 -12.54 9.98 -29.20
CA PRO A 358 -13.87 10.11 -29.79
C PRO A 358 -14.77 8.97 -29.31
N LEU A 359 -16.04 9.30 -29.05
CA LEU A 359 -17.06 8.29 -28.81
C LEU A 359 -17.57 7.76 -30.15
N ALA A 360 -17.38 6.46 -30.39
CA ALA A 360 -18.04 5.73 -31.46
C ALA A 360 -18.80 4.54 -30.84
N LEU A 361 -20.12 4.55 -30.97
CA LEU A 361 -20.93 3.41 -30.53
C LEU A 361 -20.67 2.21 -31.46
N PRO A 362 -20.44 1.00 -30.92
CA PRO A 362 -20.38 -0.21 -31.73
C PRO A 362 -21.68 -0.40 -32.52
N GLY A 363 -21.58 -1.01 -33.71
CA GLY A 363 -22.76 -1.46 -34.43
C GLY A 363 -23.45 -2.63 -33.71
N GLY A 364 -24.74 -2.82 -33.95
CA GLY A 364 -25.51 -3.90 -33.33
C GLY A 364 -26.89 -3.43 -32.89
N VAL A 365 -27.33 -3.91 -31.73
CA VAL A 365 -28.58 -3.52 -31.08
C VAL A 365 -28.32 -2.95 -29.70
N ARG A 366 -29.18 -2.04 -29.25
CA ARG A 366 -29.21 -1.61 -27.85
C ARG A 366 -30.15 -2.53 -27.06
N ARG A 367 -29.64 -3.15 -26.01
CA ARG A 367 -30.40 -4.08 -25.16
C ARG A 367 -30.54 -3.49 -23.75
N PRO A 368 -31.75 -3.24 -23.24
CA PRO A 368 -31.93 -2.74 -21.88
C PRO A 368 -31.33 -3.70 -20.84
N LEU A 369 -30.43 -3.23 -19.97
CA LEU A 369 -29.83 -4.05 -18.90
C LEU A 369 -30.70 -4.15 -17.63
N GLY A 370 -31.63 -3.20 -17.47
CA GLY A 370 -32.40 -3.02 -16.23
C GLY A 370 -31.90 -1.81 -15.43
N ASP A 371 -31.91 -1.93 -14.11
CA ASP A 371 -31.58 -0.85 -13.18
C ASP A 371 -30.13 -0.90 -12.67
N ALA A 372 -29.81 -0.10 -11.64
CA ALA A 372 -28.48 -0.07 -11.05
C ALA A 372 -28.07 -1.38 -10.37
N ALA A 373 -29.03 -2.21 -9.91
CA ALA A 373 -28.72 -3.50 -9.31
C ALA A 373 -28.20 -4.49 -10.35
N ALA A 374 -28.71 -4.41 -11.60
CA ALA A 374 -28.19 -5.22 -12.70
C ALA A 374 -26.72 -4.92 -12.99
N LEU A 375 -26.31 -3.64 -13.03
CA LEU A 375 -24.90 -3.27 -13.23
C LEU A 375 -23.99 -3.90 -12.16
N GLY A 376 -24.43 -3.88 -10.90
CA GLY A 376 -23.71 -4.52 -9.79
C GLY A 376 -23.68 -6.05 -9.87
N ALA A 377 -24.77 -6.69 -10.32
CA ALA A 377 -24.82 -8.15 -10.50
C ALA A 377 -23.84 -8.64 -11.58
N TRP A 378 -23.55 -7.80 -12.57
CA TRP A 378 -22.52 -8.06 -13.59
C TRP A 378 -21.09 -7.67 -13.15
N GLY A 379 -20.91 -7.09 -11.96
CA GLY A 379 -19.61 -6.60 -11.51
C GLY A 379 -19.06 -5.43 -12.32
N LEU A 380 -19.90 -4.78 -13.13
CA LEU A 380 -19.52 -3.66 -13.99
C LEU A 380 -19.63 -2.33 -13.25
N SER A 381 -18.94 -1.31 -13.75
CA SER A 381 -18.93 0.01 -13.13
C SER A 381 -19.32 1.12 -14.11
N ARG A 382 -19.91 2.20 -13.58
CA ARG A 382 -20.24 3.37 -14.40
C ARG A 382 -19.01 4.06 -14.98
N PHE A 383 -17.89 4.04 -14.25
CA PHE A 383 -16.67 4.69 -14.70
C PHE A 383 -16.00 3.90 -15.83
N TRP A 384 -15.77 2.60 -15.64
CA TRP A 384 -15.05 1.79 -16.61
C TRP A 384 -15.89 1.42 -17.82
N ASP A 385 -17.18 1.11 -17.63
CA ASP A 385 -17.93 0.29 -18.60
C ASP A 385 -19.12 1.00 -19.24
N VAL A 386 -19.45 2.24 -18.81
CA VAL A 386 -20.60 2.99 -19.33
C VAL A 386 -20.15 4.26 -20.06
N ALA A 387 -20.39 4.32 -21.36
CA ALA A 387 -20.22 5.50 -22.18
C ALA A 387 -21.40 6.48 -22.06
N ARG A 388 -21.11 7.78 -22.13
CA ARG A 388 -22.11 8.85 -22.20
C ARG A 388 -22.41 9.21 -23.64
N ALA A 389 -23.51 8.70 -24.18
CA ALA A 389 -23.93 8.95 -25.55
C ALA A 389 -25.07 9.96 -25.62
N THR A 390 -25.21 10.64 -26.75
CA THR A 390 -26.43 11.44 -27.02
C THR A 390 -27.62 10.50 -27.25
N ASP A 391 -28.82 10.92 -26.85
CA ASP A 391 -30.05 10.13 -27.07
C ASP A 391 -30.23 9.78 -28.56
N ALA A 392 -29.96 10.72 -29.47
CA ALA A 392 -30.03 10.48 -30.92
C ALA A 392 -29.09 9.38 -31.42
N ALA A 393 -27.88 9.28 -30.86
CA ALA A 393 -26.93 8.22 -31.23
C ALA A 393 -27.39 6.85 -30.70
N LEU A 394 -28.01 6.81 -29.52
CA LEU A 394 -28.62 5.59 -28.98
C LEU A 394 -29.86 5.19 -29.76
N ASP A 395 -30.73 6.13 -30.13
CA ASP A 395 -31.95 5.90 -30.90
C ASP A 395 -31.68 5.45 -32.34
N ALA A 396 -30.48 5.73 -32.86
CA ALA A 396 -30.03 5.22 -34.15
C ALA A 396 -29.73 3.71 -34.15
N LEU A 397 -29.50 3.10 -32.98
CA LEU A 397 -29.32 1.66 -32.84
C LEU A 397 -30.70 0.98 -32.68
N PRO A 398 -31.01 -0.08 -33.44
CA PRO A 398 -32.23 -0.84 -33.22
C PRO A 398 -32.30 -1.38 -31.80
N GLU A 399 -33.49 -1.33 -31.20
CA GLU A 399 -33.72 -1.90 -29.88
C GLU A 399 -33.87 -3.43 -29.99
N GLY A 400 -33.09 -4.15 -29.18
CA GLY A 400 -33.16 -5.59 -29.04
C GLY A 400 -33.88 -6.01 -27.75
N ASP A 401 -34.01 -7.32 -27.56
CA ASP A 401 -34.56 -7.88 -26.32
C ASP A 401 -33.70 -7.48 -25.12
N ALA A 402 -34.31 -7.42 -23.93
CA ALA A 402 -33.60 -7.11 -22.69
C ALA A 402 -32.35 -8.00 -22.52
N PHE A 403 -31.26 -7.39 -22.06
CA PHE A 403 -30.07 -8.13 -21.65
C PHE A 403 -30.34 -8.78 -20.29
N PRO A 404 -29.79 -9.98 -20.01
CA PRO A 404 -30.01 -10.61 -18.71
C PRO A 404 -29.59 -9.69 -17.56
N ALA A 405 -30.42 -9.58 -16.52
CA ALA A 405 -30.17 -8.70 -15.37
C ALA A 405 -28.98 -9.16 -14.50
N SER A 406 -28.56 -10.42 -14.64
CA SER A 406 -27.40 -11.00 -13.97
C SER A 406 -26.74 -12.06 -14.86
N PRO A 407 -25.42 -12.28 -14.76
CA PRO A 407 -24.74 -13.31 -15.53
C PRO A 407 -25.07 -14.71 -15.01
N GLU A 408 -25.33 -15.66 -15.93
CA GLU A 408 -25.44 -17.08 -15.62
C GLU A 408 -24.38 -17.83 -16.45
N LEU A 409 -23.29 -18.22 -15.79
CA LEU A 409 -22.17 -18.92 -16.39
C LEU A 409 -22.29 -20.43 -16.20
N VAL A 410 -22.06 -21.19 -17.26
CA VAL A 410 -22.17 -22.65 -17.26
C VAL A 410 -21.02 -23.32 -18.01
N ARG A 411 -20.67 -24.53 -17.56
CA ARG A 411 -19.73 -25.44 -18.21
C ARG A 411 -20.32 -26.85 -18.32
N GLY A 412 -19.87 -27.62 -19.31
CA GLY A 412 -20.29 -29.00 -19.52
C GLY A 412 -19.72 -29.96 -18.47
N ASP A 413 -20.41 -31.06 -18.20
CA ASP A 413 -19.94 -32.19 -17.40
C ASP A 413 -19.08 -33.21 -18.19
N ASP A 414 -18.88 -32.96 -19.49
CA ASP A 414 -18.11 -33.78 -20.42
C ASP A 414 -16.58 -33.56 -20.34
N GLY A 415 -16.15 -32.67 -19.44
CA GLY A 415 -14.74 -32.29 -19.31
C GLY A 415 -14.26 -31.33 -20.39
N ALA A 416 -15.15 -30.81 -21.25
CA ALA A 416 -14.78 -29.75 -22.19
C ALA A 416 -14.52 -28.44 -21.44
N HIS A 417 -13.47 -27.71 -21.84
CA HIS A 417 -13.09 -26.41 -21.25
C HIS A 417 -13.94 -25.23 -21.73
N GLY A 418 -15.07 -25.48 -22.41
CA GLY A 418 -15.93 -24.44 -22.93
C GLY A 418 -16.73 -23.76 -21.81
N LEU A 419 -16.58 -22.43 -21.70
CA LEU A 419 -17.38 -21.58 -20.82
C LEU A 419 -18.48 -20.88 -21.63
N TRP A 420 -19.70 -20.89 -21.08
CA TRP A 420 -20.87 -20.36 -21.77
C TRP A 420 -21.63 -19.38 -20.87
N LEU A 421 -22.08 -18.27 -21.45
CA LEU A 421 -23.07 -17.38 -20.85
C LEU A 421 -24.46 -17.81 -21.33
N ILE A 422 -25.42 -17.94 -20.41
CA ILE A 422 -26.83 -18.11 -20.76
C ILE A 422 -27.48 -16.75 -21.00
N ASP A 423 -28.06 -16.58 -22.19
CA ASP A 423 -28.70 -15.35 -22.64
C ASP A 423 -30.10 -15.70 -23.15
N GLY A 424 -31.08 -15.70 -22.24
CA GLY A 424 -32.44 -16.16 -22.51
C GLY A 424 -32.48 -17.64 -22.88
N ALA A 425 -32.87 -17.94 -24.12
CA ALA A 425 -32.93 -19.32 -24.64
C ALA A 425 -31.60 -19.78 -25.27
N GLU A 426 -30.66 -18.87 -25.51
CA GLU A 426 -29.40 -19.16 -26.19
C GLU A 426 -28.26 -19.36 -25.20
N ARG A 427 -27.22 -20.08 -25.65
CA ARG A 427 -25.91 -20.08 -25.01
C ARG A 427 -24.92 -19.31 -25.88
N ARG A 428 -24.09 -18.48 -25.26
CA ARG A 428 -23.08 -17.66 -25.94
C ARG A 428 -21.70 -18.08 -25.48
N ALA A 429 -20.79 -18.29 -26.43
CA ALA A 429 -19.43 -18.70 -26.11
C ALA A 429 -18.66 -17.56 -25.42
N VAL A 430 -17.96 -17.89 -24.32
CA VAL A 430 -16.89 -17.07 -23.74
C VAL A 430 -15.57 -17.60 -24.35
N PRO A 431 -14.96 -16.88 -25.32
CA PRO A 431 -13.90 -17.46 -26.14
C PRO A 431 -12.63 -17.83 -25.38
N ASP A 432 -12.23 -16.98 -24.45
CA ASP A 432 -10.96 -17.06 -23.76
C ASP A 432 -11.01 -16.34 -22.40
N ALA A 433 -9.90 -16.46 -21.67
CA ALA A 433 -9.75 -15.85 -20.35
C ALA A 433 -9.76 -14.32 -20.38
N ALA A 434 -9.30 -13.68 -21.47
CA ALA A 434 -9.30 -12.22 -21.58
C ALA A 434 -10.72 -11.68 -21.73
N VAL A 435 -11.57 -12.36 -22.51
CA VAL A 435 -13.00 -12.03 -22.58
C VAL A 435 -13.68 -12.27 -21.23
N ALA A 436 -13.39 -13.39 -20.56
CA ALA A 436 -13.93 -13.65 -19.23
C ALA A 436 -13.56 -12.55 -18.23
N GLU A 437 -12.29 -12.14 -18.20
CA GLU A 437 -11.79 -11.06 -17.34
C GLU A 437 -12.43 -9.70 -17.68
N ALA A 438 -12.54 -9.35 -18.96
CA ALA A 438 -13.16 -8.11 -19.42
C ALA A 438 -14.64 -8.02 -19.03
N TRP A 439 -15.35 -9.16 -19.00
CA TRP A 439 -16.73 -9.29 -18.56
C TRP A 439 -16.88 -9.58 -17.05
N ARG A 440 -15.79 -9.58 -16.28
CA ARG A 440 -15.77 -9.83 -14.82
C ARG A 440 -16.33 -11.20 -14.43
N PHE A 441 -16.18 -12.17 -15.31
CA PHE A 441 -16.59 -13.54 -15.06
C PHE A 441 -15.57 -14.29 -14.20
N ASP A 442 -16.10 -15.13 -13.32
CA ASP A 442 -15.35 -16.14 -12.57
C ASP A 442 -15.65 -17.52 -13.18
N PRO A 443 -14.75 -18.08 -14.00
CA PRO A 443 -14.93 -19.40 -14.60
C PRO A 443 -15.05 -20.54 -13.58
N ASP A 444 -14.49 -20.37 -12.37
CA ASP A 444 -14.54 -21.40 -11.32
C ASP A 444 -15.90 -21.42 -10.61
N ALA A 445 -16.60 -20.28 -10.59
CA ALA A 445 -17.96 -20.16 -10.11
C ALA A 445 -19.02 -20.67 -11.12
N ALA A 446 -18.63 -21.04 -12.34
CA ALA A 446 -19.55 -21.49 -13.37
C ALA A 446 -20.26 -22.80 -12.97
N ALA A 447 -21.59 -22.83 -13.15
CA ALA A 447 -22.39 -24.01 -12.86
C ALA A 447 -22.08 -25.17 -13.82
N VAL A 448 -22.08 -26.40 -13.33
CA VAL A 448 -21.88 -27.59 -14.17
C VAL A 448 -23.22 -28.11 -14.65
N TRP A 449 -23.42 -28.14 -15.97
CA TRP A 449 -24.64 -28.63 -16.62
C TRP A 449 -24.35 -29.87 -17.47
N PRO A 450 -25.34 -30.76 -17.68
CA PRO A 450 -25.19 -31.86 -18.62
C PRO A 450 -24.82 -31.36 -20.01
N ALA A 451 -23.74 -31.90 -20.61
CA ALA A 451 -23.26 -31.47 -21.92
C ALA A 451 -24.34 -31.59 -23.01
N GLY A 452 -25.19 -32.63 -22.94
CA GLY A 452 -26.33 -32.80 -23.83
C GLY A 452 -27.39 -31.69 -23.71
N ARG A 453 -27.58 -31.12 -22.50
CA ARG A 453 -28.46 -29.96 -22.29
C ARG A 453 -27.88 -28.73 -22.96
N LEU A 454 -26.59 -28.46 -22.77
CA LEU A 454 -25.92 -27.33 -23.43
C LEU A 454 -25.97 -27.51 -24.95
N ALA A 455 -25.67 -28.70 -25.47
CA ALA A 455 -25.69 -29.00 -26.90
C ALA A 455 -27.06 -28.76 -27.55
N ALA A 456 -28.16 -28.95 -26.80
CA ALA A 456 -29.52 -28.70 -27.27
C ALA A 456 -29.92 -27.21 -27.26
N MET A 457 -29.18 -26.35 -26.57
CA MET A 457 -29.45 -24.91 -26.57
C MET A 457 -28.95 -24.27 -27.88
N PRO A 458 -29.76 -23.41 -28.52
CA PRO A 458 -29.32 -22.61 -29.66
C PRO A 458 -28.03 -21.85 -29.35
N LEU A 459 -27.09 -21.89 -30.30
CA LEU A 459 -25.84 -21.15 -30.21
C LEU A 459 -26.11 -19.70 -30.63
N GLY A 460 -26.00 -18.78 -29.68
CA GLY A 460 -26.06 -17.36 -29.93
C GLY A 460 -24.71 -16.80 -30.40
N PRO A 461 -24.65 -15.50 -30.76
CA PRO A 461 -23.42 -14.83 -31.12
C PRO A 461 -22.38 -14.92 -30.00
N THR A 462 -21.11 -15.10 -30.38
CA THR A 462 -19.98 -15.02 -29.44
C THR A 462 -19.98 -13.69 -28.69
N LEU A 463 -19.57 -13.69 -27.41
CA LEU A 463 -19.46 -12.45 -26.65
C LEU A 463 -18.37 -11.54 -27.26
N PRO A 464 -18.61 -10.22 -27.31
CA PRO A 464 -17.59 -9.28 -27.77
C PRO A 464 -16.43 -9.25 -26.77
N PRO A 465 -15.22 -8.84 -27.22
CA PRO A 465 -14.02 -8.86 -26.36
C PRO A 465 -14.13 -8.06 -25.07
N ARG A 466 -15.00 -7.05 -25.02
CA ARG A 466 -15.28 -6.23 -23.85
C ARG A 466 -16.76 -5.83 -23.85
N PRO A 467 -17.43 -5.76 -22.68
CA PRO A 467 -18.75 -5.15 -22.59
C PRO A 467 -18.70 -3.66 -22.99
N PHE A 468 -19.71 -3.21 -23.74
CA PHE A 468 -19.88 -1.80 -24.07
C PHE A 468 -21.27 -1.36 -23.63
N LEU A 469 -21.36 -0.65 -22.51
CA LEU A 469 -22.62 -0.07 -22.06
C LEU A 469 -22.68 1.38 -22.47
N ALA A 470 -23.87 1.87 -22.73
CA ALA A 470 -24.11 3.27 -23.04
C ALA A 470 -25.34 3.79 -22.30
N GLN A 471 -25.27 5.05 -21.90
CA GLN A 471 -26.33 5.79 -21.23
C GLN A 471 -26.55 7.12 -21.92
N GLY A 472 -27.82 7.43 -22.20
CA GLY A 472 -28.28 8.72 -22.70
C GLY A 472 -28.47 9.74 -21.59
N SER A 473 -29.41 10.67 -21.79
CA SER A 473 -29.83 11.64 -20.77
C SER A 473 -30.67 11.00 -19.65
N GLY A 474 -31.37 9.91 -19.96
CA GLY A 474 -32.21 9.16 -19.01
C GLY A 474 -31.45 8.16 -18.13
N PRO A 475 -32.14 7.54 -17.14
CA PRO A 475 -31.53 6.59 -16.21
C PRO A 475 -31.29 5.19 -16.79
N ALA A 476 -31.84 4.89 -17.98
CA ALA A 476 -31.71 3.59 -18.62
C ALA A 476 -30.26 3.29 -19.01
N LEU A 477 -29.85 2.04 -18.82
CA LEU A 477 -28.57 1.50 -19.26
C LEU A 477 -28.81 0.49 -20.38
N TYR A 478 -28.04 0.61 -21.46
CA TYR A 478 -28.10 -0.29 -22.59
C TYR A 478 -26.77 -0.99 -22.77
N VAL A 479 -26.79 -2.31 -22.94
CA VAL A 479 -25.67 -3.06 -23.50
C VAL A 479 -25.74 -2.92 -25.02
N ILE A 480 -24.67 -2.46 -25.64
CA ILE A 480 -24.55 -2.43 -27.11
C ILE A 480 -23.95 -3.77 -27.52
N ASP A 481 -24.76 -4.58 -28.20
CA ASP A 481 -24.49 -6.00 -28.38
C ASP A 481 -24.77 -6.46 -29.82
N THR A 482 -24.20 -7.61 -30.18
CA THR A 482 -24.53 -8.27 -31.44
C THR A 482 -25.95 -8.82 -31.37
N PRO A 483 -26.82 -8.57 -32.37
CA PRO A 483 -28.19 -9.07 -32.36
C PRO A 483 -28.22 -10.61 -32.24
N PRO A 484 -29.04 -11.18 -31.34
CA PRO A 484 -29.22 -12.63 -31.25
C PRO A 484 -29.79 -13.19 -32.56
N HIS A 485 -29.52 -14.46 -32.85
CA HIS A 485 -30.02 -15.11 -34.06
C HIS A 485 -31.53 -15.28 -33.93
N ARG A 486 -32.32 -14.44 -34.62
CA ARG A 486 -33.79 -14.59 -34.59
C ARG A 486 -34.17 -16.01 -35.04
N ALA A 487 -34.88 -16.74 -34.19
CA ALA A 487 -35.66 -17.90 -34.62
C ALA A 487 -36.71 -17.41 -35.63
N GLY A 488 -36.64 -17.89 -36.87
CA GLY A 488 -37.50 -17.44 -37.96
C GLY A 488 -38.99 -17.56 -37.61
N GLY A 489 -39.70 -16.42 -37.61
CA GLY A 489 -41.15 -16.41 -37.66
C GLY A 489 -41.60 -16.99 -39.01
N GLY A 490 -42.44 -18.03 -38.95
CA GLY A 490 -43.04 -18.65 -40.12
C GLY A 490 -43.82 -17.62 -40.95
N GLY A 491 -43.22 -17.21 -42.06
CA GLY A 491 -43.88 -16.50 -43.15
C GLY A 491 -44.19 -17.48 -44.27
N GLU A 492 -45.49 -17.74 -44.42
CA GLU A 492 -46.21 -18.37 -45.53
C GLU A 492 -45.43 -19.09 -46.64
N ALA A 493 -45.72 -20.38 -46.75
CA ALA A 493 -45.48 -21.20 -47.92
C ALA A 493 -46.19 -20.63 -49.16
N GLY A 494 -45.44 -19.91 -49.99
CA GLY A 494 -45.75 -19.73 -51.40
C GLY A 494 -45.25 -20.94 -52.18
N ALA A 495 -46.13 -21.90 -52.42
CA ALA A 495 -45.87 -23.06 -53.26
C ALA A 495 -45.46 -22.66 -54.69
N GLY A 496 -44.36 -23.23 -55.17
CA GLY A 496 -43.88 -23.09 -56.53
C GLY A 496 -42.86 -24.17 -56.84
N GLY A 497 -43.30 -25.43 -56.84
CA GLY A 497 -42.49 -26.57 -57.24
C GLY A 497 -42.29 -26.60 -58.75
N GLY A 498 -41.05 -26.85 -59.17
CA GLY A 498 -40.69 -27.14 -60.56
C GLY A 498 -39.29 -27.74 -60.59
N GLY A 499 -39.20 -29.06 -60.44
CA GLY A 499 -37.98 -29.82 -60.67
C GLY A 499 -37.71 -30.02 -62.16
N GLY A 500 -36.44 -30.11 -62.53
CA GLY A 500 -35.97 -30.49 -63.86
C GLY A 500 -34.48 -30.21 -64.04
N PRO A 501 -33.63 -31.23 -64.27
CA PRO A 501 -32.18 -31.08 -64.40
C PRO A 501 -31.75 -30.85 -65.86
N ASP A 502 -30.43 -30.64 -66.02
CA ASP A 502 -29.62 -30.72 -67.24
C ASP A 502 -29.29 -29.42 -68.02
N GLY A 503 -27.98 -29.17 -68.14
CA GLY A 503 -27.34 -28.96 -69.44
C GLY A 503 -26.88 -27.55 -69.83
N ALA A 504 -25.56 -27.46 -70.09
CA ALA A 504 -24.82 -26.44 -70.87
C ALA A 504 -24.68 -25.03 -70.23
N GLY A 505 -23.51 -24.39 -70.15
CA GLY A 505 -22.26 -24.55 -70.86
C GLY A 505 -21.97 -23.32 -71.73
N VAL A 506 -21.31 -22.29 -71.19
CA VAL A 506 -20.44 -21.27 -71.86
C VAL A 506 -19.95 -20.31 -70.75
N ALA A 507 -18.66 -20.20 -70.41
CA ALA A 507 -17.47 -19.71 -71.13
C ALA A 507 -17.18 -18.21 -70.88
N GLY A 508 -15.92 -17.94 -70.48
CA GLY A 508 -15.24 -16.64 -70.57
C GLY A 508 -15.31 -15.77 -69.31
N ALA A 509 -14.24 -15.21 -68.76
CA ALA A 509 -12.86 -15.16 -69.20
C ALA A 509 -11.93 -14.89 -67.99
N ALA A 510 -10.80 -15.59 -67.98
CA ALA A 510 -9.65 -15.30 -67.15
C ALA A 510 -8.88 -14.09 -67.71
N GLY A 511 -8.44 -13.21 -66.83
CA GLY A 511 -7.37 -12.24 -67.10
C GLY A 511 -6.03 -12.80 -66.64
N VAL A 512 -5.29 -13.38 -67.58
CA VAL A 512 -3.82 -13.50 -67.56
C VAL A 512 -3.33 -12.37 -68.46
N GLY A 513 -2.28 -11.60 -68.24
CA GLY A 513 -1.11 -11.67 -67.38
C GLY A 513 0.05 -10.99 -68.13
N GLY A 514 1.17 -10.81 -67.44
CA GLY A 514 2.48 -10.54 -68.07
C GLY A 514 2.93 -9.07 -68.00
N GLY A 515 4.16 -8.75 -67.61
CA GLY A 515 5.30 -9.62 -67.29
C GLY A 515 6.61 -8.85 -67.31
N GLY A 516 7.69 -9.56 -66.95
CA GLY A 516 9.10 -9.18 -67.07
C GLY A 516 9.63 -8.53 -65.79
N GLY A 517 10.66 -9.02 -65.11
CA GLY A 517 11.83 -9.87 -65.39
C GLY A 517 12.86 -9.43 -64.32
N THR A 518 13.84 -10.14 -63.81
CA THR A 518 14.72 -11.26 -64.22
C THR A 518 15.41 -11.71 -62.92
N GLY A 519 15.60 -13.01 -62.63
CA GLY A 519 16.87 -13.74 -62.81
C GLY A 519 18.03 -13.15 -61.99
N VAL A 520 18.74 -13.83 -61.10
CA VAL A 520 19.52 -15.08 -61.27
C VAL A 520 19.86 -15.60 -59.85
N GLY A 521 19.52 -16.84 -59.47
CA GLY A 521 20.43 -18.01 -59.49
C GLY A 521 20.82 -18.40 -58.07
N GLY A 522 20.91 -19.66 -57.64
CA GLY A 522 20.76 -20.95 -58.30
C GLY A 522 21.22 -22.05 -57.33
N ALA A 523 20.63 -23.23 -57.49
CA ALA A 523 21.05 -24.58 -57.07
C ALA A 523 21.34 -24.82 -55.56
N ALA A 524 20.53 -25.59 -54.84
CA ALA A 524 20.21 -27.02 -54.97
C ALA A 524 21.27 -27.94 -54.32
N GLY A 525 20.80 -28.70 -53.34
CA GLY A 525 21.45 -29.84 -52.70
C GLY A 525 20.39 -30.59 -51.89
N VAL A 526 19.78 -31.57 -52.55
CA VAL A 526 18.75 -32.50 -52.08
C VAL A 526 19.45 -33.67 -51.37
N GLU A 527 18.83 -34.24 -50.33
CA GLU A 527 18.48 -35.68 -50.24
C GLU A 527 17.92 -36.06 -48.85
N ASP A 528 16.74 -36.69 -48.90
CA ASP A 528 16.21 -37.83 -48.13
C ASP A 528 16.31 -37.86 -46.60
N GLY A 529 15.29 -38.30 -45.85
CA GLY A 529 14.06 -38.99 -46.18
C GLY A 529 13.51 -39.66 -44.91
N GLN A 530 12.18 -39.89 -44.87
CA GLN A 530 11.45 -40.87 -44.03
C GLN A 530 11.58 -40.78 -42.49
N SER A 531 10.61 -41.14 -41.66
CA SER A 531 9.15 -41.32 -41.70
C SER A 531 8.78 -41.69 -40.25
N ASP A 532 7.58 -41.31 -39.84
CA ASP A 532 6.68 -42.17 -39.06
C ASP A 532 6.76 -42.30 -37.51
N ILE A 533 5.57 -42.03 -36.93
CA ILE A 533 4.81 -42.60 -35.79
C ILE A 533 5.05 -42.30 -34.29
N HIS A 534 3.92 -41.84 -33.70
CA HIS A 534 3.30 -42.14 -32.39
C HIS A 534 3.95 -41.71 -31.07
N GLY A 535 3.09 -41.10 -30.22
CA GLY A 535 3.04 -41.37 -28.78
C GLY A 535 3.07 -40.14 -27.90
N GLY A 536 1.90 -39.67 -27.47
CA GLY A 536 1.80 -38.68 -26.39
C GLY A 536 2.17 -39.26 -25.03
N ILE A 537 2.47 -38.39 -24.06
CA ILE A 537 2.27 -38.63 -22.63
C ILE A 537 2.03 -37.28 -21.92
N HIS A 538 1.05 -37.35 -21.03
CA HIS A 538 0.59 -36.43 -20.00
C HIS A 538 1.69 -35.69 -19.21
N GLY A 539 1.46 -34.40 -18.96
CA GLY A 539 2.10 -33.61 -17.90
C GLY A 539 1.03 -32.88 -17.09
N GLN A 540 0.77 -33.38 -15.88
CA GLN A 540 -0.14 -32.79 -14.90
C GLN A 540 0.42 -31.46 -14.36
N VAL A 541 -0.42 -30.43 -14.31
CA VAL A 541 -0.26 -29.29 -13.40
C VAL A 541 -1.02 -29.63 -12.12
N ARG A 542 -0.32 -29.64 -10.99
CA ARG A 542 -0.93 -29.52 -9.66
C ARG A 542 -0.23 -28.42 -8.89
N CYS A 543 -1.04 -27.45 -8.51
CA CYS A 543 -0.75 -26.41 -7.53
C CYS A 543 -0.44 -27.03 -6.16
N ALA A 544 0.53 -26.48 -5.45
CA ALA A 544 0.69 -26.68 -4.01
C ALA A 544 1.02 -25.34 -3.36
N TYR A 545 0.10 -24.88 -2.51
CA TYR A 545 0.34 -23.90 -1.46
C TYR A 545 1.31 -24.52 -0.43
N GLY A 546 2.42 -23.85 -0.17
CA GLY A 546 3.39 -24.24 0.86
C GLY A 546 3.21 -23.41 2.14
N ALA A 547 2.78 -24.07 3.22
CA ALA A 547 3.07 -23.65 4.58
C ALA A 547 4.26 -24.48 5.07
N ALA A 548 5.39 -23.83 5.37
CA ALA A 548 6.59 -24.49 5.85
C ALA A 548 6.63 -24.47 7.39
N GLY A 549 6.50 -25.66 7.99
CA GLY A 549 6.91 -25.97 9.36
C GLY A 549 8.08 -26.96 9.32
N ALA A 550 9.10 -26.66 10.11
CA ALA A 550 10.41 -27.32 10.16
C ALA A 550 10.38 -28.83 10.47
N GLY A 551 11.42 -29.55 10.02
CA GLY A 551 11.73 -30.89 10.50
C GLY A 551 12.72 -31.65 9.64
N ALA A 552 14.00 -31.55 9.99
CA ALA A 552 15.09 -32.33 9.41
C ALA A 552 14.93 -33.84 9.63
N GLY A 553 15.29 -34.65 8.62
CA GLY A 553 15.40 -36.10 8.74
C GLY A 553 15.86 -36.75 7.44
N TRP A 554 17.16 -37.06 7.35
CA TRP A 554 17.77 -37.85 6.27
C TRP A 554 17.24 -39.29 6.26
N PRO A 555 17.11 -39.95 5.09
CA PRO A 555 17.15 -41.40 5.00
C PRO A 555 18.47 -41.88 4.40
N GLY A 556 19.04 -42.89 5.06
CA GLY A 556 20.26 -43.58 4.63
C GLY A 556 20.01 -44.85 3.80
N GLY A 557 21.13 -45.51 3.51
CA GLY A 557 21.25 -46.85 2.92
C GLY A 557 22.20 -46.83 1.71
N TRP A 558 23.22 -47.67 1.55
CA TRP A 558 23.65 -48.92 2.19
C TRP A 558 25.14 -49.12 1.86
N LEU A 559 25.90 -49.81 2.72
CA LEU A 559 26.90 -50.82 2.32
C LEU A 559 27.41 -51.62 3.53
N VAL A 560 27.85 -52.83 3.23
CA VAL A 560 27.81 -54.05 4.03
C VAL A 560 29.11 -54.35 4.81
N ALA A 561 28.88 -54.88 6.02
CA ALA A 561 29.66 -55.76 6.91
C ALA A 561 31.10 -56.23 6.58
N VAL A 562 31.95 -56.25 7.61
CA VAL A 562 32.77 -57.41 8.02
C VAL A 562 32.81 -57.49 9.55
N ALA A 563 32.59 -58.70 10.09
CA ALA A 563 32.59 -59.05 11.50
C ALA A 563 33.97 -59.53 11.98
N LEU A 564 34.25 -59.40 13.29
CA LEU A 564 34.76 -60.47 14.18
C LEU A 564 35.19 -59.91 15.55
N GLY A 565 34.79 -60.61 16.63
CA GLY A 565 35.48 -60.53 17.92
C GLY A 565 34.61 -60.51 19.17
N ALA A 566 34.18 -61.69 19.61
CA ALA A 566 33.69 -61.98 20.98
C ALA A 566 34.78 -61.64 22.05
N ALA A 567 34.57 -61.52 23.36
CA ALA A 567 33.72 -62.33 24.22
C ALA A 567 33.75 -61.84 25.70
N LEU A 568 32.63 -62.00 26.41
CA LEU A 568 32.44 -62.59 27.75
C LEU A 568 32.67 -61.81 29.09
N ARG A 569 31.55 -61.76 29.86
CA ARG A 569 31.36 -62.16 31.29
C ARG A 569 31.85 -61.19 32.40
N ARG A 570 31.21 -60.98 33.56
CA ARG A 570 30.12 -61.63 34.34
C ARG A 570 29.66 -60.74 35.53
N ARG A 571 28.39 -60.92 35.94
CA ARG A 571 27.77 -60.93 37.31
C ARG A 571 27.63 -59.65 38.19
N ALA A 572 26.38 -59.18 38.26
CA ALA A 572 25.42 -59.11 39.39
C ALA A 572 25.87 -58.81 40.84
N VAL A 573 25.21 -57.82 41.48
CA VAL A 573 24.62 -57.86 42.85
C VAL A 573 23.44 -56.86 42.92
N ALA A 574 22.36 -57.26 43.62
CA ALA A 574 21.13 -56.50 43.91
C ALA A 574 21.14 -55.94 45.36
N VAL A 575 20.36 -54.88 45.66
CA VAL A 575 19.56 -54.68 46.91
C VAL A 575 18.54 -53.53 46.69
N SER A 576 17.37 -53.66 47.31
CA SER A 576 16.10 -52.90 47.16
C SER A 576 15.80 -52.00 48.42
N PRO A 577 14.58 -51.43 48.68
CA PRO A 577 14.36 -50.00 48.97
C PRO A 577 13.63 -49.73 50.31
N ARG A 578 13.20 -48.48 50.61
CA ARG A 578 12.00 -48.17 51.45
C ARG A 578 11.64 -46.68 51.58
N GLY A 579 10.33 -46.39 51.60
CA GLY A 579 9.69 -45.18 52.18
C GLY A 579 8.51 -44.63 51.34
N LYS A 580 7.34 -45.29 51.30
CA LYS A 580 6.10 -45.10 52.10
C LYS A 580 5.20 -43.91 51.70
N LEU A 581 4.02 -44.29 51.18
CA LEU A 581 2.77 -43.53 50.96
C LEU A 581 1.90 -43.45 52.25
N SER A 582 1.00 -42.48 52.30
CA SER A 582 -0.27 -42.56 53.04
C SER A 582 -1.38 -41.88 52.25
N ALA A 583 -2.52 -42.56 52.12
CA ALA A 583 -3.76 -42.09 51.52
C ALA A 583 -4.94 -42.65 52.34
N CYS A 584 -6.02 -41.88 52.48
CA CYS A 584 -7.39 -42.38 52.64
C CYS A 584 -8.40 -41.23 52.51
N GLY A 585 -9.47 -41.44 51.74
CA GLY A 585 -10.66 -40.59 51.70
C GLY A 585 -11.41 -40.68 50.37
N VAL A 586 -12.44 -41.53 50.30
CA VAL A 586 -13.36 -41.74 49.17
C VAL A 586 -14.72 -41.13 49.54
N ALA A 587 -15.36 -40.38 48.63
CA ALA A 587 -16.81 -40.41 48.34
C ALA A 587 -17.20 -39.33 47.31
N GLY A 588 -18.07 -39.68 46.36
CA GLY A 588 -18.92 -38.71 45.63
C GLY A 588 -18.99 -38.93 44.12
N ALA A 589 -20.04 -39.62 43.67
CA ALA A 589 -20.40 -39.82 42.27
C ALA A 589 -21.25 -38.66 41.72
N GLY A 590 -21.18 -38.43 40.40
CA GLY A 590 -22.15 -37.61 39.66
C GLY A 590 -21.59 -37.01 38.37
N ASP A 591 -21.43 -37.82 37.31
CA ASP A 591 -21.21 -37.34 35.95
C ASP A 591 -22.56 -37.18 35.24
N GLY A 592 -22.75 -36.02 34.59
CA GLY A 592 -23.89 -35.71 33.75
C GLY A 592 -23.70 -34.34 33.11
N ASP A 593 -22.86 -34.26 32.08
CA ASP A 593 -22.69 -33.05 31.25
C ASP A 593 -23.37 -33.25 29.89
N GLU A 594 -24.42 -32.46 29.68
CA GLU A 594 -25.15 -32.27 28.43
C GLU A 594 -24.60 -30.99 27.76
N ALA A 595 -23.86 -31.13 26.65
CA ALA A 595 -23.32 -30.01 25.90
C ALA A 595 -24.37 -29.44 24.93
N ALA A 596 -24.95 -28.29 25.28
CA ALA A 596 -25.77 -27.47 24.38
C ALA A 596 -24.99 -26.25 23.87
N SER A 597 -24.80 -26.20 22.56
CA SER A 597 -24.22 -25.08 21.80
C SER A 597 -25.15 -23.86 21.85
N VAL A 598 -24.67 -22.71 22.33
CA VAL A 598 -25.34 -21.41 22.19
C VAL A 598 -24.54 -20.51 21.27
N ARG A 599 -25.11 -20.22 20.10
CA ARG A 599 -24.74 -19.10 19.23
C ARG A 599 -25.40 -17.83 19.78
N HIS A 600 -24.64 -16.76 19.98
CA HIS A 600 -25.20 -15.42 20.18
C HIS A 600 -24.98 -14.57 18.94
N ARG A 601 -26.09 -14.20 18.31
CA ARG A 601 -26.20 -13.07 17.37
C ARG A 601 -26.35 -11.80 18.20
N ILE A 602 -25.51 -10.81 17.96
CA ILE A 602 -25.70 -9.44 18.45
C ILE A 602 -26.34 -8.64 17.32
N ALA A 603 -27.57 -8.18 17.55
CA ALA A 603 -28.26 -7.21 16.72
C ALA A 603 -27.84 -5.80 17.17
N ILE A 604 -27.59 -4.94 16.19
CA ILE A 604 -27.28 -3.52 16.37
C ILE A 604 -28.58 -2.76 16.12
N ASP A 605 -29.17 -2.19 17.17
CA ASP A 605 -30.27 -1.24 17.05
C ASP A 605 -29.73 0.20 17.10
N HIS A 606 -30.04 0.95 16.05
CA HIS A 606 -29.91 2.40 15.96
C HIS A 606 -31.15 3.07 16.53
N GLU A 607 -30.98 4.03 17.44
CA GLU A 607 -32.01 5.01 17.81
C GLU A 607 -31.47 6.44 17.62
N PRO A 608 -32.26 7.36 17.01
CA PRO A 608 -31.82 8.71 16.68
C PRO A 608 -32.14 9.72 17.79
N THR A 609 -31.30 10.75 17.87
CA THR A 609 -31.45 11.94 18.71
C THR A 609 -32.72 12.74 18.39
N GLN A 610 -33.56 13.00 19.40
CA GLN A 610 -34.59 14.04 19.36
C GLN A 610 -34.30 15.18 20.35
N SER A 611 -34.51 16.39 19.84
CA SER A 611 -34.36 17.72 20.42
C SER A 611 -35.20 17.96 21.68
N VAL A 612 -34.57 18.54 22.70
CA VAL A 612 -35.20 18.98 23.95
C VAL A 612 -35.86 20.35 23.76
N ASN A 613 -37.14 20.44 24.11
CA ASN A 613 -37.91 21.67 24.22
C ASN A 613 -38.42 21.77 25.67
N LEU A 614 -37.84 22.65 26.48
CA LEU A 614 -38.21 22.82 27.89
C LEU A 614 -38.98 24.13 28.09
N ARG A 615 -40.27 24.01 28.44
CA ARG A 615 -41.06 25.07 29.07
C ARG A 615 -41.62 24.59 30.42
N SER A 616 -41.39 25.45 31.41
CA SER A 616 -42.30 25.83 32.50
C SER A 616 -42.41 24.98 33.79
N ARG A 617 -42.16 25.69 34.90
CA ARG A 617 -42.88 25.80 36.21
C ARG A 617 -41.89 25.69 37.38
N TRP A 618 -41.43 26.79 37.98
CA TRP A 618 -42.06 27.58 39.07
C TRP A 618 -42.54 26.75 40.26
N SER A 619 -41.87 26.89 41.41
CA SER A 619 -42.48 27.05 42.74
C SER A 619 -41.46 27.59 43.76
N ASP A 620 -41.92 28.59 44.50
CA ASP A 620 -41.28 29.48 45.47
C ASP A 620 -40.73 28.83 46.76
N HIS A 621 -39.72 29.46 47.39
CA HIS A 621 -39.90 30.23 48.64
C HIS A 621 -38.62 30.91 49.18
N ARG A 622 -38.70 32.27 49.29
CA ARG A 622 -38.41 33.19 50.44
C ARG A 622 -37.26 32.85 51.41
N HIS A 623 -36.45 33.75 51.98
CA HIS A 623 -36.37 35.22 52.11
C HIS A 623 -35.00 35.55 52.78
N GLY A 624 -34.45 36.76 52.57
CA GLY A 624 -33.57 37.41 53.58
C GLY A 624 -32.31 38.12 53.07
N ALA A 625 -32.47 39.35 52.56
CA ALA A 625 -31.45 40.42 52.58
C ALA A 625 -31.68 41.30 53.84
N PRO A 626 -30.86 42.32 54.24
CA PRO A 626 -30.01 43.24 53.45
C PRO A 626 -28.63 43.54 54.13
N ALA A 627 -27.72 44.46 53.77
CA ALA A 627 -27.73 45.70 52.98
C ALA A 627 -26.29 46.24 52.71
N ARG A 628 -26.15 47.09 51.67
CA ARG A 628 -25.18 48.23 51.44
C ARG A 628 -23.70 47.86 51.21
N GLY A 629 -22.95 48.44 50.26
CA GLY A 629 -23.13 49.51 49.27
C GLY A 629 -21.73 49.93 48.76
N GLY A 630 -21.59 50.49 47.55
CA GLY A 630 -20.35 51.15 47.11
C GLY A 630 -19.94 50.93 45.64
N GLU A 631 -20.58 51.71 44.79
CA GLU A 631 -20.36 52.10 43.39
C GLU A 631 -18.92 52.56 43.01
N ALA A 632 -18.44 52.23 41.79
CA ALA A 632 -17.97 53.17 40.76
C ALA A 632 -17.39 52.47 39.50
N ASP A 633 -17.77 53.04 38.34
CA ASP A 633 -17.59 52.62 36.94
C ASP A 633 -16.17 52.66 36.35
N HIS A 634 -15.91 51.84 35.31
CA HIS A 634 -15.61 52.38 33.97
C HIS A 634 -15.78 51.37 32.83
N VAL A 635 -16.37 51.87 31.75
CA VAL A 635 -16.87 51.21 30.53
C VAL A 635 -15.77 51.12 29.45
N ARG A 636 -15.71 50.00 28.72
CA ARG A 636 -15.26 49.97 27.31
C ARG A 636 -16.09 49.00 26.48
N GLU A 637 -16.76 49.57 25.49
CA GLU A 637 -17.56 48.96 24.43
C GLU A 637 -16.74 48.02 23.52
N VAL A 638 -17.31 46.88 23.16
CA VAL A 638 -16.95 46.09 21.97
C VAL A 638 -18.23 45.89 21.16
N ARG A 639 -18.24 46.43 19.93
CA ARG A 639 -19.33 46.30 18.96
C ARG A 639 -19.24 44.97 18.21
N ALA A 640 -20.35 44.25 18.19
CA ALA A 640 -20.62 43.12 17.30
C ALA A 640 -21.08 43.61 15.91
N LEU A 641 -20.66 42.91 14.85
CA LEU A 641 -21.17 43.06 13.48
C LEU A 641 -21.94 41.78 13.10
N GLY A 642 -23.19 41.96 12.69
CA GLY A 642 -24.06 40.98 12.04
C GLY A 642 -24.41 41.40 10.60
N PRO A 643 -25.13 40.56 9.83
CA PRO A 643 -24.83 40.26 8.44
C PRO A 643 -25.60 41.10 7.40
N ARG A 644 -25.08 41.14 6.16
CA ARG A 644 -25.71 41.74 4.98
C ARG A 644 -26.23 40.65 4.02
N ALA A 645 -27.44 40.87 3.50
CA ALA A 645 -28.01 40.25 2.31
C ALA A 645 -28.49 41.38 1.34
N PRO A 646 -29.05 41.07 0.15
CA PRO A 646 -28.37 41.04 -1.15
C PRO A 646 -28.78 42.21 -2.07
N VAL A 647 -27.98 42.47 -3.12
CA VAL A 647 -28.27 43.52 -4.13
C VAL A 647 -28.66 42.88 -5.48
N ARG A 648 -29.78 43.37 -6.01
CA ARG A 648 -30.36 43.08 -7.34
C ARG A 648 -29.50 43.62 -8.49
N GLY A 649 -29.56 42.94 -9.63
CA GLY A 649 -28.87 43.31 -10.86
C GLY A 649 -29.49 44.47 -11.65
N VAL A 650 -28.77 44.87 -12.71
CA VAL A 650 -29.25 45.69 -13.83
C VAL A 650 -28.54 45.22 -15.11
N GLN A 651 -29.33 45.03 -16.16
CA GLN A 651 -28.98 44.74 -17.56
C GLN A 651 -28.42 45.97 -18.29
N GLY A 652 -27.68 45.76 -19.39
CA GLY A 652 -27.80 46.65 -20.57
C GLY A 652 -26.55 46.88 -21.44
N ALA A 653 -26.54 46.22 -22.61
CA ALA A 653 -26.02 46.59 -23.96
C ALA A 653 -24.54 47.02 -24.10
N VAL A 654 -23.72 46.46 -25.00
CA VAL A 654 -23.82 46.38 -26.47
C VAL A 654 -23.20 45.08 -27.00
#